data_AF-A0A2D9T8R6-F1
#
_entry.id   AF-A0A2D9T8R6-F1
#
_cell.length_a   1.000
_cell.length_b   1.000
_cell.length_c   1.000
_cell.angle_alpha   90.00
_cell.angle_beta   90.00
_cell.angle_gamma   90.00
#
_symmetry.space_group_name_H-M   'P 1'
#
loop_
_entity.id
_entity.type
_entity.pdbx_description
1 polymer ?
#
loop_
_entity_poly.entity_id
_entity_poly.type
_entity_poly.pdbx_seq_one_letter_code
_entity_poly.pdbx_strand_id
1 'polypeptide(L)'
;MCRILRRPDRKGLMFAIRSKLASAVGTTVPRLSGLPAGLLALAVLLSASSAAALCYRLPFGNPNLSDGFGSTCCGRTNPHRGVDFAQPVGTAIPAVANGTVRVKTYSSCLGNVVVLQHADGMYSGYSHMRDPSPLRIGQQVTIGTTVGRVGNTGTCTTGPHLHLTISDHESGWGSGTSVDPYRYIDRHGREPEMCNGEDDNCNGDVDDDYVCELEVIHESVTTYAPPTTTDVNGDGRVDVCAMLRDGFHCWPANGSGWDASWAPIDMRAPDGWNEEPNYATARMGDIDGDGFADLCARSDEGMVCATSDGAGFGDLRVWSTVPAIGNGWRRPEQYSTLRLADVNGDGRDDLCGRETEGFGCWLSDGTAFTTPFAGPGLSNDRGWDRPWRYGTIRMGDVNGDGRQDMCARARTGVTCWIAGAESFDSQWEGPGWAEDNGWDKLHRWSTIRLADFDGDGLMDLCGRTSGEYRCHRSMGTEFESGPTSVAPLANDTGWNSMNRLNTLRIGDVDGDGRQDIVARGGIDARAWVWGGDDFMRLEGPAWTSVDEWPNSAGRINSMRLADVDGDGREDICGRDGDGWRCSLDFESGEPYLTGDFLVRDDVQDHPRFWSTIQSGGSSCSRRAEECNGRDDNCDGVVDEGCADGDGGGVGGPDGGIAAGDAGGPGMGGEPAEPLDGGCGCRVAAPGGPGAGAVGGLLVLAGLILRRRRR
;
A
#
# COMPACT_ATOMS: atom_id res chain seq x y z
N MET A 1 30.05 -48.64 -15.74
CA MET A 1 30.32 -49.17 -14.39
C MET A 1 30.15 -48.03 -13.39
N CYS A 2 29.36 -48.31 -12.36
CA CYS A 2 28.73 -47.42 -11.40
C CYS A 2 29.69 -46.94 -10.29
N ARG A 3 29.53 -45.71 -9.77
CA ARG A 3 29.58 -45.49 -8.31
C ARG A 3 28.88 -44.20 -7.84
N ILE A 4 27.80 -44.45 -7.13
CA ILE A 4 26.97 -43.57 -6.30
C ILE A 4 27.78 -42.98 -5.14
N LEU A 5 27.70 -41.67 -4.90
CA LEU A 5 28.08 -41.03 -3.63
C LEU A 5 26.81 -40.75 -2.81
N ARG A 6 26.72 -41.38 -1.62
CA ARG A 6 25.61 -41.24 -0.66
C ARG A 6 25.78 -39.98 0.20
N ARG A 7 24.64 -39.31 0.47
CA ARG A 7 24.50 -38.26 1.50
C ARG A 7 24.78 -38.81 2.92
N PRO A 8 25.28 -37.99 3.88
CA PRO A 8 25.40 -38.41 5.28
C PRO A 8 24.07 -38.32 6.04
N ASP A 9 23.92 -39.23 7.01
CA ASP A 9 22.70 -39.56 7.77
C ASP A 9 22.37 -38.55 8.90
N ARG A 10 21.07 -38.39 9.20
CA ARG A 10 20.39 -37.37 10.05
C ARG A 10 20.72 -37.39 11.55
N LYS A 11 21.76 -38.11 12.01
CA LYS A 11 22.07 -38.30 13.45
C LYS A 11 23.22 -37.45 14.00
N GLY A 12 23.98 -36.75 13.16
CA GLY A 12 25.12 -35.90 13.59
C GLY A 12 24.76 -34.47 14.04
N LEU A 13 23.61 -33.94 13.61
CA LEU A 13 23.27 -32.51 13.80
C LEU A 13 22.71 -32.18 15.20
N MET A 14 22.14 -33.17 15.89
CA MET A 14 21.56 -33.02 17.24
C MET A 14 22.61 -32.85 18.36
N PHE A 15 23.89 -33.17 18.11
CA PHE A 15 24.95 -33.04 19.13
C PHE A 15 25.64 -31.67 19.10
N ALA A 16 25.66 -30.99 17.95
CA ALA A 16 26.29 -29.68 17.79
C ALA A 16 25.43 -28.51 18.34
N ILE A 17 24.12 -28.71 18.48
CA ILE A 17 23.19 -27.68 19.02
C ILE A 17 23.24 -27.64 20.56
N ARG A 18 23.60 -28.74 21.23
CA ARG A 18 23.65 -28.80 22.70
C ARG A 18 24.84 -28.06 23.34
N SER A 19 25.93 -27.79 22.62
CA SER A 19 27.10 -27.14 23.23
C SER A 19 27.16 -25.61 23.07
N LYS A 20 26.39 -25.02 22.14
CA LYS A 20 26.38 -23.55 21.93
C LYS A 20 25.33 -22.79 22.76
N LEU A 21 24.33 -23.46 23.34
CA LEU A 21 23.32 -22.82 24.19
C LEU A 21 23.66 -22.74 25.68
N ALA A 22 24.73 -23.42 26.13
CA ALA A 22 25.12 -23.40 27.54
C ALA A 22 26.01 -22.20 27.95
N SER A 23 26.38 -21.32 27.01
CA SER A 23 27.32 -20.21 27.29
C SER A 23 26.65 -18.84 27.50
N ALA A 24 25.31 -18.74 27.43
CA ALA A 24 24.61 -17.44 27.42
C ALA A 24 23.77 -17.13 28.67
N VAL A 25 23.69 -18.02 29.66
CA VAL A 25 22.91 -17.76 30.89
C VAL A 25 23.69 -18.20 32.12
N GLY A 26 24.38 -17.24 32.74
CA GLY A 26 25.06 -17.41 34.02
C GLY A 26 24.10 -17.31 35.19
N THR A 27 23.23 -18.31 35.40
CA THR A 27 22.51 -18.48 36.68
C THR A 27 22.29 -19.96 36.99
N THR A 28 22.65 -20.35 38.21
CA THR A 28 22.45 -21.69 38.78
C THR A 28 20.96 -22.02 38.92
N VAL A 29 20.42 -22.87 38.05
CA VAL A 29 19.07 -23.44 38.19
C VAL A 29 19.14 -24.67 39.11
N PRO A 30 18.26 -24.84 40.11
CA PRO A 30 18.23 -26.07 40.91
C PRO A 30 17.79 -27.26 40.04
N ARG A 31 18.34 -28.44 40.31
CA ARG A 31 18.01 -29.69 39.61
C ARG A 31 16.52 -30.04 39.76
N LEU A 32 15.73 -29.73 38.74
CA LEU A 32 14.37 -30.26 38.53
C LEU A 32 14.44 -31.55 37.70
N SER A 33 14.95 -32.62 38.29
CA SER A 33 14.90 -33.97 37.70
C SER A 33 13.59 -34.64 38.11
N GLY A 34 12.55 -34.54 37.27
CA GLY A 34 11.31 -35.29 37.52
C GLY A 34 10.05 -34.95 36.72
N LEU A 35 10.06 -33.94 35.84
CA LEU A 35 8.86 -33.59 35.03
C LEU A 35 8.91 -34.21 33.63
N PRO A 36 7.77 -34.66 33.07
CA PRO A 36 7.69 -35.19 31.71
C PRO A 36 8.04 -34.11 30.67
N ALA A 37 8.72 -34.52 29.59
CA ALA A 37 9.29 -33.61 28.58
C ALA A 37 8.30 -32.59 27.98
N GLY A 38 7.00 -32.90 27.95
CA GLY A 38 5.95 -32.00 27.49
C GLY A 38 5.69 -30.80 28.41
N LEU A 39 5.88 -30.94 29.73
CA LEU A 39 5.75 -29.82 30.68
C LEU A 39 7.01 -28.95 30.74
N LEU A 40 8.20 -29.51 30.43
CA LEU A 40 9.42 -28.71 30.31
C LEU A 40 9.37 -27.81 29.07
N ALA A 41 8.83 -28.31 27.94
CA ALA A 41 8.62 -27.50 26.75
C ALA A 41 7.60 -26.39 27.02
N LEU A 42 6.52 -26.67 27.77
CA LEU A 42 5.55 -25.65 28.17
C LEU A 42 6.16 -24.64 29.16
N ALA A 43 6.99 -25.05 30.11
CA ALA A 43 7.66 -24.12 31.04
C ALA A 43 8.79 -23.29 30.38
N VAL A 44 9.46 -23.82 29.36
CA VAL A 44 10.44 -23.09 28.54
C VAL A 44 9.74 -22.16 27.55
N LEU A 45 8.60 -22.57 26.97
CA LEU A 45 7.74 -21.70 26.15
C LEU A 45 7.05 -20.61 26.99
N LEU A 46 6.73 -20.86 28.26
CA LEU A 46 6.24 -19.83 29.19
C LEU A 46 7.35 -18.97 29.81
N SER A 47 8.63 -19.35 29.71
CA SER A 47 9.76 -18.54 30.21
C SER A 47 10.51 -17.76 29.12
N ALA A 48 10.14 -17.93 27.85
CA ALA A 48 10.13 -16.83 26.89
C ALA A 48 8.96 -15.88 27.19
N SER A 49 8.80 -15.52 28.47
CA SER A 49 7.95 -14.40 28.87
C SER A 49 8.66 -13.16 28.38
N SER A 50 8.11 -12.58 27.32
CA SER A 50 8.22 -11.19 26.91
C SER A 50 9.52 -10.50 27.35
N ALA A 51 10.44 -10.31 26.41
CA ALA A 51 11.07 -8.99 26.38
C ALA A 51 9.90 -8.02 26.18
N ALA A 52 9.24 -7.61 27.28
CA ALA A 52 8.24 -6.57 27.21
C ALA A 52 8.94 -5.41 26.50
N ALA A 53 8.31 -4.88 25.44
CA ALA A 53 8.82 -3.75 24.69
C ALA A 53 9.42 -2.72 25.65
N LEU A 54 10.59 -2.19 25.28
CA LEU A 54 11.36 -1.30 26.13
C LEU A 54 10.67 0.07 26.21
N CYS A 55 9.61 0.14 27.00
CA CYS A 55 8.77 1.32 27.10
C CYS A 55 9.12 2.18 28.30
N TYR A 56 9.37 3.47 28.04
CA TYR A 56 9.52 4.48 29.07
C TYR A 56 8.49 5.60 28.91
N ARG A 57 7.81 5.96 30.00
CA ARG A 57 6.83 7.06 30.06
C ARG A 57 7.18 8.05 31.16
N LEU A 58 7.00 9.34 30.88
CA LEU A 58 7.17 10.37 31.89
C LEU A 58 6.22 10.11 33.07
N PRO A 59 6.67 10.32 34.33
CA PRO A 59 5.87 9.97 35.50
C PRO A 59 4.60 10.83 35.67
N PHE A 60 4.50 11.97 34.97
CA PHE A 60 3.33 12.86 35.03
C PHE A 60 3.02 13.45 33.64
N GLY A 61 1.73 13.57 33.29
CA GLY A 61 1.29 14.05 31.96
C GLY A 61 1.49 15.55 31.69
N ASN A 62 1.67 16.38 32.73
CA ASN A 62 2.10 17.78 32.60
C ASN A 62 3.38 17.96 33.45
N PRO A 63 4.58 17.86 32.85
CA PRO A 63 5.82 17.88 33.60
C PRO A 63 6.11 19.30 34.10
N ASN A 64 5.69 19.59 35.34
CA ASN A 64 6.12 20.79 36.05
C ASN A 64 7.57 20.60 36.53
N LEU A 65 8.50 20.69 35.58
CA LEU A 65 9.92 20.45 35.79
C LEU A 65 10.49 21.60 36.63
N SER A 66 10.81 21.31 37.89
CA SER A 66 11.33 22.31 38.83
C SER A 66 12.84 22.45 38.78
N ASP A 67 13.57 21.38 38.46
CA ASP A 67 15.01 21.42 38.24
C ASP A 67 15.44 20.32 37.25
N GLY A 68 16.29 20.68 36.29
CA GLY A 68 16.69 19.81 35.19
C GLY A 68 17.98 19.04 35.47
N PHE A 69 18.22 17.97 34.72
CA PHE A 69 19.49 17.26 34.75
C PHE A 69 20.65 18.18 34.32
N GLY A 70 21.79 18.07 35.00
CA GLY A 70 22.97 18.91 34.73
C GLY A 70 22.88 20.34 35.25
N SER A 71 21.76 20.74 35.87
CA SER A 71 21.58 22.07 36.44
C SER A 71 22.61 22.36 37.54
N THR A 72 23.26 23.52 37.44
CA THR A 72 24.21 24.05 38.45
C THR A 72 23.61 25.23 39.23
N CYS A 73 22.31 25.47 39.07
CA CYS A 73 21.62 26.58 39.72
C CYS A 73 21.77 26.52 41.25
N CYS A 74 21.56 27.66 41.91
CA CYS A 74 21.60 27.79 43.37
C CYS A 74 22.98 27.48 44.00
N GLY A 75 24.07 27.67 43.24
CA GLY A 75 25.44 27.58 43.74
C GLY A 75 25.94 26.16 44.02
N ARG A 76 25.34 25.13 43.39
CA ARG A 76 25.74 23.74 43.58
C ARG A 76 27.14 23.49 43.04
N THR A 77 27.98 22.83 43.85
CA THR A 77 29.32 22.38 43.45
C THR A 77 29.31 21.18 42.50
N ASN A 78 28.21 20.42 42.45
CA ASN A 78 28.02 19.31 41.53
C ASN A 78 26.72 19.52 40.74
N PRO A 79 26.71 19.26 39.41
CA PRO A 79 25.49 19.29 38.61
C PRO A 79 24.41 18.36 39.14
N HIS A 80 23.15 18.76 38.98
CA HIS A 80 21.99 17.95 39.33
C HIS A 80 22.00 16.61 38.55
N ARG A 81 21.81 15.49 39.24
CA ARG A 81 21.97 14.12 38.68
C ARG A 81 20.67 13.43 38.30
N GLY A 82 19.56 14.12 38.43
CA GLY A 82 18.23 13.64 38.08
C GLY A 82 17.40 14.76 37.47
N VAL A 83 16.10 14.52 37.39
CA VAL A 83 15.11 15.54 37.03
C VAL A 83 14.08 15.62 38.14
N ASP A 84 13.77 16.86 38.55
CA ASP A 84 12.82 17.13 39.61
C ASP A 84 11.47 17.52 39.02
N PHE A 85 10.43 16.76 39.37
CA PHE A 85 9.05 17.00 38.97
C PHE A 85 8.23 17.49 40.17
N ALA A 86 7.90 18.79 40.18
CA ALA A 86 7.12 19.39 41.25
C ALA A 86 5.66 18.92 41.20
N GLN A 87 5.18 18.34 42.30
CA GLN A 87 3.83 17.82 42.46
C GLN A 87 3.36 18.00 43.90
N PRO A 88 2.04 18.11 44.17
CA PRO A 88 1.52 18.14 45.53
C PRO A 88 1.96 16.92 46.35
N VAL A 89 2.19 17.11 47.65
CA VAL A 89 2.48 16.01 48.58
C VAL A 89 1.35 14.99 48.53
N GLY A 90 1.69 13.71 48.39
CA GLY A 90 0.72 12.61 48.35
C GLY A 90 0.32 12.16 46.94
N THR A 91 0.65 12.92 45.89
CA THR A 91 0.47 12.51 44.49
C THR A 91 1.12 11.15 44.25
N ALA A 92 0.41 10.23 43.60
CA ALA A 92 0.94 8.91 43.28
C ALA A 92 2.10 9.04 42.29
N ILE A 93 3.20 8.33 42.53
CA ILE A 93 4.34 8.27 41.62
C ILE A 93 4.21 6.97 40.83
N PRO A 94 3.95 7.02 39.51
CA PRO A 94 3.95 5.82 38.67
C PRO A 94 5.39 5.38 38.35
N ALA A 95 5.56 4.07 38.12
CA ALA A 95 6.76 3.50 37.52
C ALA A 95 6.90 4.02 36.09
N VAL A 96 8.09 4.51 35.72
CA VAL A 96 8.36 5.05 34.37
C VAL A 96 8.53 3.95 33.31
N ALA A 97 8.75 2.71 33.72
CA ALA A 97 8.89 1.55 32.84
C ALA A 97 8.58 0.25 33.60
N ASN A 98 8.32 -0.83 32.87
CA ASN A 98 8.24 -2.19 33.43
C ASN A 98 9.56 -2.51 34.15
N GLY A 99 9.51 -3.07 35.35
CA GLY A 99 10.73 -3.33 36.08
C GLY A 99 10.56 -4.20 37.31
N THR A 100 11.69 -4.51 37.96
CA THR A 100 11.70 -5.23 39.23
C THR A 100 12.32 -4.38 40.31
N VAL A 101 11.67 -4.31 41.48
CA VAL A 101 12.18 -3.57 42.63
C VAL A 101 13.51 -4.18 43.10
N ARG A 102 14.54 -3.35 43.20
CA ARG A 102 15.89 -3.75 43.64
C ARG A 102 16.26 -3.14 44.98
N VAL A 103 16.05 -1.83 45.12
CA VAL A 103 16.39 -1.09 46.32
C VAL A 103 15.13 -0.51 46.94
N LYS A 104 15.05 -0.58 48.27
CA LYS A 104 14.12 0.19 49.10
C LYS A 104 14.88 0.63 50.34
N THR A 105 15.11 1.94 50.48
CA THR A 105 15.98 2.46 51.54
C THR A 105 15.60 3.87 51.96
N TYR A 106 16.26 4.35 53.02
CA TYR A 106 16.22 5.74 53.45
C TYR A 106 17.62 6.34 53.37
N SER A 107 17.72 7.52 52.75
CA SER A 107 18.93 8.35 52.70
C SER A 107 18.70 9.64 53.47
N SER A 108 19.71 10.10 54.23
CA SER A 108 19.63 11.39 54.93
C SER A 108 19.45 12.57 53.97
N CYS A 109 19.96 12.48 52.74
CA CYS A 109 19.84 13.51 51.71
C CYS A 109 18.57 13.33 50.86
N LEU A 110 18.36 12.12 50.31
CA LEU A 110 17.31 11.82 49.32
C LEU A 110 15.99 11.31 49.94
N GLY A 111 15.93 11.14 51.26
CA GLY A 111 14.73 10.65 51.94
C GLY A 111 14.41 9.20 51.63
N ASN A 112 13.11 8.88 51.51
CA ASN A 112 12.67 7.55 51.11
C ASN A 112 12.92 7.32 49.62
N VAL A 113 13.65 6.24 49.29
CA VAL A 113 14.04 5.90 47.91
C VAL A 113 13.61 4.49 47.55
N VAL A 114 13.10 4.31 46.33
CA VAL A 114 12.92 3.00 45.69
C VAL A 114 13.63 3.00 44.34
N VAL A 115 14.21 1.87 43.96
CA VAL A 115 14.87 1.68 42.66
C VAL A 115 14.30 0.47 41.95
N LEU A 116 13.98 0.64 40.67
CA LEU A 116 13.55 -0.43 39.77
C LEU A 116 14.68 -0.75 38.79
N GLN A 117 14.87 -2.02 38.45
CA GLN A 117 15.68 -2.46 37.31
C GLN A 117 14.78 -2.83 36.13
N HIS A 118 15.16 -2.40 34.93
CA HIS A 118 14.41 -2.56 33.69
C HIS A 118 15.07 -3.60 32.76
N ALA A 119 14.38 -3.96 31.68
CA ALA A 119 14.81 -5.01 30.75
C ALA A 119 16.06 -4.64 29.93
N ASP A 120 16.28 -3.34 29.68
CA ASP A 120 17.51 -2.79 29.07
C ASP A 120 18.73 -2.78 30.00
N GLY A 121 18.57 -3.25 31.25
CA GLY A 121 19.62 -3.22 32.26
C GLY A 121 19.76 -1.88 32.98
N MET A 122 18.94 -0.87 32.66
CA MET A 122 18.92 0.42 33.34
C MET A 122 18.14 0.36 34.65
N TYR A 123 18.37 1.35 35.49
CA TYR A 123 17.76 1.50 36.80
C TYR A 123 17.09 2.86 36.93
N SER A 124 15.81 2.89 37.30
CA SER A 124 15.11 4.13 37.68
C SER A 124 15.05 4.28 39.20
N GLY A 125 15.50 5.43 39.71
CA GLY A 125 15.47 5.77 41.14
C GLY A 125 14.44 6.86 41.43
N TYR A 126 13.59 6.64 42.43
CA TYR A 126 12.50 7.55 42.83
C TYR A 126 12.75 8.01 44.25
N SER A 127 13.03 9.30 44.44
CA SER A 127 13.48 9.87 45.71
C SER A 127 12.50 10.90 46.31
N HIS A 128 12.81 11.35 47.52
CA HIS A 128 12.02 12.29 48.33
C HIS A 128 10.60 11.84 48.67
N MET A 129 10.30 10.54 48.56
CA MET A 129 8.94 10.01 48.76
C MET A 129 8.43 10.26 50.19
N ARG A 130 7.12 10.46 50.32
CA ARG A 130 6.47 10.78 51.60
C ARG A 130 6.64 9.66 52.63
N ASP A 131 6.41 8.44 52.18
CA ASP A 131 6.46 7.21 52.96
C ASP A 131 7.40 6.21 52.25
N PRO A 132 7.99 5.22 52.94
CA PRO A 132 8.67 4.12 52.28
C PRO A 132 7.75 3.44 51.27
N SER A 133 8.28 3.10 50.08
CA SER A 133 7.51 2.45 49.01
C SER A 133 6.71 1.25 49.53
N PRO A 134 5.43 1.06 49.15
CA PRO A 134 4.64 -0.11 49.56
C PRO A 134 5.14 -1.42 48.93
N LEU A 135 6.00 -1.33 47.90
CA LEU A 135 6.50 -2.48 47.16
C LEU A 135 7.57 -3.26 47.94
N ARG A 136 7.76 -4.52 47.56
CA ARG A 136 8.78 -5.43 48.12
C ARG A 136 9.96 -5.57 47.17
N ILE A 137 11.16 -5.72 47.72
CA ILE A 137 12.34 -6.07 46.90
C ILE A 137 12.07 -7.40 46.18
N GLY A 138 12.36 -7.45 44.88
CA GLY A 138 12.05 -8.57 44.00
C GLY A 138 10.65 -8.53 43.36
N GLN A 139 9.78 -7.59 43.75
CA GLN A 139 8.46 -7.43 43.14
C GLN A 139 8.60 -6.90 41.71
N GLN A 140 7.94 -7.57 40.75
CA GLN A 140 7.75 -7.05 39.40
C GLN A 140 6.64 -6.01 39.40
N VAL A 141 6.83 -4.95 38.62
CA VAL A 141 5.86 -3.88 38.40
C VAL A 141 5.75 -3.60 36.91
N THR A 142 4.54 -3.29 36.46
CA THR A 142 4.31 -2.76 35.13
C THR A 142 4.43 -1.23 35.13
N ILE A 143 4.73 -0.64 33.99
CA ILE A 143 4.69 0.81 33.77
C ILE A 143 3.37 1.38 34.30
N GLY A 144 3.41 2.56 34.93
CA GLY A 144 2.23 3.16 35.57
C GLY A 144 1.93 2.65 37.00
N THR A 145 2.47 1.50 37.42
CA THR A 145 2.28 0.98 38.79
C THR A 145 2.74 2.01 39.81
N THR A 146 1.93 2.30 40.84
CA THR A 146 2.32 3.27 41.87
C THR A 146 3.48 2.75 42.73
N VAL A 147 4.66 3.34 42.57
CA VAL A 147 5.88 2.98 43.33
C VAL A 147 5.96 3.66 44.68
N GLY A 148 5.23 4.76 44.86
CA GLY A 148 5.22 5.55 46.08
C GLY A 148 4.36 6.80 45.93
N ARG A 149 4.54 7.75 46.84
CA ARG A 149 3.85 9.05 46.80
C ARG A 149 4.85 10.19 46.96
N VAL A 150 4.62 11.26 46.21
CA VAL A 150 5.41 12.49 46.26
C VAL A 150 5.46 12.99 47.70
N GLY A 151 6.66 13.29 48.17
CA GLY A 151 6.90 13.79 49.51
C GLY A 151 7.84 14.97 49.51
N ASN A 152 8.45 15.18 50.66
CA ASN A 152 9.47 16.20 50.89
C ASN A 152 10.44 15.67 51.97
N THR A 153 10.82 14.40 51.86
CA THR A 153 11.68 13.74 52.86
C THR A 153 13.15 13.85 52.48
N GLY A 154 14.05 13.86 53.48
CA GLY A 154 15.48 14.08 53.27
C GLY A 154 15.89 15.55 53.45
N THR A 155 17.19 15.81 53.54
CA THR A 155 17.74 17.15 53.80
C THR A 155 18.08 17.95 52.54
N CYS A 156 18.14 17.30 51.38
CA CYS A 156 18.54 17.92 50.11
C CYS A 156 17.36 18.44 49.27
N THR A 157 16.14 18.33 49.77
CA THR A 157 14.93 18.84 49.11
C THR A 157 14.61 20.26 49.57
N THR A 158 14.08 21.09 48.66
CA THR A 158 13.64 22.47 48.94
C THR A 158 12.12 22.63 48.89
N GLY A 159 11.38 21.57 48.57
CA GLY A 159 9.92 21.56 48.49
C GLY A 159 9.39 20.25 47.91
N PRO A 160 8.06 20.02 47.88
CA PRO A 160 7.49 18.77 47.39
C PRO A 160 7.76 18.50 45.90
N HIS A 161 8.46 17.39 45.60
CA HIS A 161 8.73 16.93 44.23
C HIS A 161 9.10 15.45 44.19
N LEU A 162 9.08 14.86 42.99
CA LEU A 162 9.77 13.62 42.68
C LEU A 162 11.14 13.95 42.10
N HIS A 163 12.22 13.48 42.73
CA HIS A 163 13.54 13.42 42.10
C HIS A 163 13.72 12.06 41.43
N LEU A 164 13.77 12.06 40.11
CA LEU A 164 13.91 10.86 39.27
C LEU A 164 15.35 10.77 38.74
N THR A 165 15.95 9.59 38.84
CA THR A 165 17.27 9.28 38.24
C THR A 165 17.17 8.08 37.31
N ILE A 166 17.94 8.07 36.23
CA ILE A 166 18.18 6.88 35.39
C ILE A 166 19.69 6.59 35.38
N SER A 167 20.08 5.35 35.66
CA SER A 167 21.48 4.92 35.74
C SER A 167 21.69 3.50 35.23
N ASP A 168 22.91 3.19 34.81
CA ASP A 168 23.34 1.86 34.33
C ASP A 168 23.71 0.89 35.47
N HIS A 169 23.52 1.30 36.73
CA HIS A 169 23.80 0.47 37.91
C HIS A 169 22.88 0.82 39.09
N GLU A 170 22.71 -0.15 39.99
CA GLU A 170 21.73 -0.13 41.09
C GLU A 170 21.92 1.00 42.12
N SER A 171 23.17 1.47 42.34
CA SER A 171 23.47 2.54 43.30
C SER A 171 23.40 3.96 42.71
N GLY A 172 23.09 4.10 41.42
CA GLY A 172 23.17 5.38 40.69
C GLY A 172 22.22 6.46 41.20
N TRP A 173 21.14 6.08 41.90
CA TRP A 173 20.26 7.02 42.63
C TRP A 173 20.99 7.83 43.71
N GLY A 174 22.09 7.31 44.28
CA GLY A 174 22.86 7.96 45.36
C GLY A 174 24.31 8.29 44.99
N SER A 175 24.97 7.43 44.21
CA SER A 175 26.38 7.54 43.81
C SER A 175 26.62 6.88 42.46
N GLY A 176 27.11 7.63 41.47
CA GLY A 176 27.35 7.12 40.11
C GLY A 176 27.14 8.14 38.98
N THR A 177 27.35 7.68 37.74
CA THR A 177 26.98 8.36 36.48
C THR A 177 25.51 8.08 36.16
N SER A 178 24.68 9.13 36.19
CA SER A 178 23.29 9.09 35.71
C SER A 178 23.21 9.69 34.31
N VAL A 179 22.22 9.27 33.54
CA VAL A 179 21.85 9.94 32.27
C VAL A 179 20.68 10.87 32.52
N ASP A 180 20.46 11.84 31.62
CA ASP A 180 19.30 12.72 31.65
C ASP A 180 18.01 11.89 31.54
N PRO A 181 17.21 11.76 32.62
CA PRO A 181 16.01 10.94 32.62
C PRO A 181 14.95 11.45 31.64
N TYR A 182 14.85 12.78 31.46
CA TYR A 182 13.86 13.35 30.56
C TYR A 182 14.19 12.96 29.12
N ARG A 183 15.44 13.17 28.69
CA ARG A 183 15.88 12.79 27.33
C ARG A 183 15.88 11.28 27.10
N TYR A 184 16.20 10.50 28.13
CA TYR A 184 16.19 9.04 28.01
C TYR A 184 14.76 8.53 27.81
N ILE A 185 13.82 8.98 28.64
CA ILE A 185 12.40 8.61 28.53
C ILE A 185 11.80 9.12 27.22
N ASP A 186 12.05 10.39 26.86
CA ASP A 186 11.51 11.01 25.64
C ASP A 186 11.99 10.32 24.36
N ARG A 187 13.19 9.72 24.37
CA ARG A 187 13.68 8.91 23.24
C ARG A 187 12.99 7.54 23.16
N HIS A 188 12.75 6.91 24.30
CA HIS A 188 12.20 5.54 24.39
C HIS A 188 10.67 5.51 24.64
N GLY A 189 9.98 6.61 24.34
CA GLY A 189 8.53 6.75 24.36
C GLY A 189 8.01 7.55 23.16
N ARG A 190 8.77 7.51 22.06
CA ARG A 190 8.49 8.17 20.77
C ARG A 190 8.91 7.29 19.59
N GLU A 191 9.11 5.98 19.80
CA GLU A 191 9.31 5.13 18.63
C GLU A 191 8.05 5.26 17.75
N PRO A 192 8.19 5.39 16.43
CA PRO A 192 7.03 5.42 15.55
C PRO A 192 6.21 4.15 15.75
N GLU A 193 4.88 4.28 15.79
CA GLU A 193 3.99 3.12 15.78
C GLU A 193 4.22 2.29 14.52
N MET A 194 4.18 0.97 14.66
CA MET A 194 4.23 0.01 13.55
C MET A 194 3.00 -0.87 13.62
N CYS A 195 2.52 -1.42 12.49
CA CYS A 195 1.43 -2.37 12.52
C CYS A 195 1.94 -3.77 12.90
N ASN A 196 2.16 -4.01 14.19
CA ASN A 196 2.74 -5.26 14.69
C ASN A 196 1.95 -5.89 15.86
N GLY A 197 0.87 -5.24 16.32
CA GLY A 197 0.08 -5.67 17.47
C GLY A 197 0.71 -5.33 18.82
N GLU A 198 1.73 -4.47 18.83
CA GLU A 198 2.41 -3.93 19.99
C GLU A 198 2.11 -2.41 20.11
N ASP A 199 2.38 -1.84 21.29
CA ASP A 199 2.27 -0.39 21.57
C ASP A 199 3.71 0.14 21.53
N ASP A 200 4.19 0.49 20.33
CA ASP A 200 5.60 0.79 20.07
C ASP A 200 5.99 2.17 20.64
N ASN A 201 5.09 3.14 20.61
CA ASN A 201 5.30 4.48 21.12
C ASN A 201 4.99 4.59 22.63
N CYS A 202 4.41 3.54 23.22
CA CYS A 202 4.11 3.39 24.64
C CYS A 202 3.08 4.40 25.18
N ASN A 203 2.17 4.89 24.33
CA ASN A 203 1.11 5.83 24.71
C ASN A 203 -0.06 5.13 25.42
N GLY A 204 -0.19 3.80 25.26
CA GLY A 204 -1.21 2.95 25.84
C GLY A 204 -2.23 2.40 24.84
N ASP A 205 -2.13 2.79 23.57
CA ASP A 205 -2.93 2.33 22.45
C ASP A 205 -2.04 1.46 21.53
N VAL A 206 -2.58 0.35 21.01
CA VAL A 206 -1.86 -0.60 20.15
C VAL A 206 -2.17 -0.28 18.70
N ASP A 207 -1.13 -0.18 17.86
CA ASP A 207 -1.24 0.14 16.43
C ASP A 207 -2.14 1.37 16.15
N ASP A 208 -2.00 2.45 16.92
CA ASP A 208 -2.82 3.65 16.78
C ASP A 208 -2.35 4.59 15.64
N ASP A 209 -2.93 5.79 15.53
CA ASP A 209 -2.63 6.75 14.44
C ASP A 209 -2.75 6.19 13.00
N TYR A 210 -3.55 5.13 12.83
CA TYR A 210 -3.83 4.46 11.56
C TYR A 210 -2.65 3.76 10.91
N VAL A 211 -1.63 3.34 11.68
CA VAL A 211 -0.42 2.75 11.11
C VAL A 211 -0.70 1.51 10.26
N CYS A 212 -1.64 0.66 10.66
CA CYS A 212 -2.04 -0.51 9.88
C CYS A 212 -2.75 -0.13 8.57
N GLU A 213 -3.64 0.86 8.60
CA GLU A 213 -4.30 1.36 7.40
C GLU A 213 -3.28 2.00 6.44
N LEU A 214 -2.36 2.80 6.96
CA LEU A 214 -1.32 3.45 6.17
C LEU A 214 -0.33 2.44 5.60
N GLU A 215 0.04 1.40 6.34
CA GLU A 215 0.90 0.32 5.84
C GLU A 215 0.27 -0.39 4.63
N VAL A 216 -1.02 -0.75 4.70
CA VAL A 216 -1.73 -1.34 3.55
C VAL A 216 -1.73 -0.41 2.35
N ILE A 217 -1.97 0.88 2.60
CA ILE A 217 -1.97 1.87 1.53
C ILE A 217 -0.54 1.94 0.97
N HIS A 218 0.50 2.17 1.75
CA HIS A 218 1.84 2.43 1.20
C HIS A 218 2.55 1.20 0.64
N GLU A 219 2.22 0.00 1.12
CA GLU A 219 2.89 -1.23 0.68
C GLU A 219 2.16 -1.99 -0.42
N SER A 220 0.84 -1.82 -0.55
CA SER A 220 0.01 -2.52 -1.53
C SER A 220 -0.54 -1.57 -2.59
N VAL A 221 0.21 -0.53 -2.96
CA VAL A 221 -0.28 0.59 -3.77
C VAL A 221 -1.05 0.17 -5.02
N THR A 222 -0.43 -0.67 -5.82
CA THR A 222 -0.94 -1.17 -7.09
C THR A 222 -2.13 -2.13 -6.94
N THR A 223 -2.45 -2.56 -5.71
CA THR A 223 -3.65 -3.38 -5.45
C THR A 223 -4.93 -2.54 -5.43
N TYR A 224 -4.84 -1.27 -5.07
CA TYR A 224 -5.99 -0.36 -4.99
C TYR A 224 -5.89 0.81 -5.99
N ALA A 225 -4.76 0.88 -6.69
CA ALA A 225 -4.42 1.79 -7.76
C ALA A 225 -3.66 1.02 -8.87
N PRO A 226 -4.26 -0.04 -9.44
CA PRO A 226 -3.60 -0.81 -10.49
C PRO A 226 -3.27 0.06 -11.69
N PRO A 227 -2.27 -0.33 -12.50
CA PRO A 227 -2.06 0.27 -13.80
C PRO A 227 -3.26 -0.04 -14.70
N THR A 228 -3.58 0.86 -15.63
CA THR A 228 -4.58 0.62 -16.68
C THR A 228 -4.03 -0.31 -17.77
N THR A 229 -2.74 -0.17 -18.08
CA THR A 229 -1.93 -1.12 -18.85
C THR A 229 -0.46 -1.01 -18.45
N THR A 230 0.29 -2.09 -18.67
CA THR A 230 1.76 -2.07 -18.61
C THR A 230 2.42 -2.59 -19.88
N ASP A 231 1.67 -2.78 -20.97
CA ASP A 231 2.23 -3.15 -22.28
C ASP A 231 2.99 -1.95 -22.87
N VAL A 232 4.30 -1.91 -22.65
CA VAL A 232 5.12 -0.75 -23.07
C VAL A 232 5.48 -0.81 -24.55
N ASN A 233 5.34 -1.97 -25.20
CA ASN A 233 5.75 -2.20 -26.58
C ASN A 233 4.59 -2.47 -27.55
N GLY A 234 3.35 -2.51 -27.05
CA GLY A 234 2.12 -2.70 -27.80
C GLY A 234 1.99 -4.08 -28.43
N ASP A 235 2.59 -5.09 -27.80
CA ASP A 235 2.61 -6.47 -28.32
C ASP A 235 1.47 -7.36 -27.79
N GLY A 236 0.58 -6.77 -26.97
CA GLY A 236 -0.57 -7.40 -26.36
C GLY A 236 -0.25 -8.22 -25.11
N ARG A 237 1.02 -8.25 -24.68
CA ARG A 237 1.43 -8.94 -23.44
C ARG A 237 1.71 -7.93 -22.33
N VAL A 238 1.48 -8.38 -21.12
CA VAL A 238 1.69 -7.57 -19.93
C VAL A 238 3.16 -7.58 -19.52
N ASP A 239 3.80 -6.40 -19.52
CA ASP A 239 5.18 -6.28 -19.09
C ASP A 239 5.32 -6.09 -17.58
N VAL A 240 6.56 -6.23 -17.09
CA VAL A 240 6.88 -5.95 -15.68
C VAL A 240 7.75 -4.71 -15.60
N CYS A 241 7.31 -3.76 -14.78
CA CYS A 241 8.00 -2.51 -14.56
C CYS A 241 8.13 -2.20 -13.08
N ALA A 242 9.29 -1.70 -12.64
CA ALA A 242 9.53 -1.44 -11.22
C ALA A 242 10.67 -0.44 -10.98
N MET A 243 10.60 0.24 -9.83
CA MET A 243 11.73 1.03 -9.34
C MET A 243 12.79 0.13 -8.71
N LEU A 244 14.04 0.26 -9.18
CA LEU A 244 15.24 -0.32 -8.59
C LEU A 244 16.16 0.78 -8.01
N ARG A 245 17.37 0.41 -7.59
CA ARG A 245 18.34 1.37 -7.00
C ARG A 245 18.86 2.38 -8.01
N ASP A 246 18.95 2.00 -9.28
CA ASP A 246 19.60 2.74 -10.35
C ASP A 246 18.63 3.41 -11.32
N GLY A 247 17.33 3.16 -11.18
CA GLY A 247 16.28 3.83 -11.95
C GLY A 247 14.98 3.04 -11.94
N PHE A 248 14.06 3.42 -12.81
CA PHE A 248 12.86 2.64 -13.10
C PHE A 248 13.11 1.78 -14.34
N HIS A 249 12.84 0.49 -14.21
CA HIS A 249 13.14 -0.54 -15.20
C HIS A 249 11.86 -1.17 -15.69
N CYS A 250 11.82 -1.53 -16.96
CA CYS A 250 10.78 -2.34 -17.56
C CYS A 250 11.41 -3.52 -18.31
N TRP A 251 10.80 -4.69 -18.18
CA TRP A 251 11.17 -5.95 -18.83
C TRP A 251 10.00 -6.41 -19.69
N PRO A 252 10.08 -6.25 -21.02
CA PRO A 252 9.01 -6.70 -21.88
C PRO A 252 8.85 -8.21 -21.88
N ALA A 253 7.61 -8.68 -21.90
CA ALA A 253 7.28 -10.10 -22.01
C ALA A 253 7.35 -10.55 -23.47
N ASN A 254 7.96 -11.71 -23.75
CA ASN A 254 8.16 -12.19 -25.12
C ASN A 254 7.44 -13.51 -25.43
N GLY A 255 6.42 -13.86 -24.65
CA GLY A 255 5.63 -15.08 -24.83
C GLY A 255 6.24 -16.34 -24.22
N SER A 256 7.56 -16.35 -23.98
CA SER A 256 8.27 -17.52 -23.46
C SER A 256 9.29 -17.19 -22.36
N GLY A 257 9.27 -15.94 -21.91
CA GLY A 257 10.20 -15.36 -20.96
C GLY A 257 10.18 -13.85 -21.06
N TRP A 258 11.33 -13.23 -20.81
CA TRP A 258 11.49 -11.79 -20.69
C TRP A 258 12.60 -11.31 -21.60
N ASP A 259 12.39 -10.17 -22.24
CA ASP A 259 13.45 -9.44 -22.90
C ASP A 259 14.36 -8.75 -21.88
N ALA A 260 15.52 -8.30 -22.36
CA ALA A 260 16.40 -7.50 -21.54
C ALA A 260 15.68 -6.20 -21.13
N SER A 261 15.95 -5.75 -19.90
CA SER A 261 15.39 -4.48 -19.44
C SER A 261 15.74 -3.36 -20.41
N TRP A 262 14.77 -2.51 -20.69
CA TRP A 262 15.00 -1.25 -21.38
C TRP A 262 15.98 -0.37 -20.60
N ALA A 263 16.52 0.65 -21.28
CA ALA A 263 17.35 1.64 -20.61
C ALA A 263 16.54 2.28 -19.47
N PRO A 264 17.04 2.22 -18.22
CA PRO A 264 16.23 2.66 -17.10
C PRO A 264 16.02 4.16 -17.12
N ILE A 265 14.81 4.57 -16.75
CA ILE A 265 14.49 5.97 -16.53
C ILE A 265 15.22 6.41 -15.26
N ASP A 266 16.02 7.47 -15.35
CA ASP A 266 16.75 7.99 -14.21
C ASP A 266 15.80 8.70 -13.24
N MET A 267 15.29 7.95 -12.27
CA MET A 267 14.49 8.47 -11.15
C MET A 267 15.34 8.69 -9.91
N ARG A 268 16.65 8.98 -10.07
CA ARG A 268 17.55 9.31 -8.96
C ARG A 268 17.52 10.83 -8.72
N ALA A 269 17.52 11.21 -7.44
CA ALA A 269 17.30 12.58 -6.97
C ALA A 269 18.21 13.63 -7.66
N PRO A 270 17.66 14.83 -7.91
CA PRO A 270 17.45 15.80 -6.84
C PRO A 270 16.02 15.93 -6.28
N ASP A 271 15.00 15.40 -6.96
CA ASP A 271 13.59 15.81 -6.77
C ASP A 271 12.75 14.88 -5.86
N GLY A 272 13.35 14.39 -4.77
CA GLY A 272 12.58 13.70 -3.72
C GLY A 272 12.07 12.29 -4.06
N TRP A 273 12.48 11.66 -5.17
CA TRP A 273 11.99 10.34 -5.61
C TRP A 273 12.09 9.20 -4.58
N ASN A 274 13.05 9.27 -3.67
CA ASN A 274 13.19 8.29 -2.60
C ASN A 274 12.21 8.50 -1.43
N GLU A 275 11.45 9.59 -1.44
CA GLU A 275 10.43 9.90 -0.44
C GLU A 275 9.13 9.17 -0.77
N GLU A 276 8.48 8.62 0.25
CA GLU A 276 7.22 7.87 0.11
C GLU A 276 6.13 8.62 -0.65
N PRO A 277 5.89 9.93 -0.41
CA PRO A 277 4.91 10.68 -1.17
C PRO A 277 5.20 10.75 -2.68
N ASN A 278 6.41 10.41 -3.14
CA ASN A 278 6.79 10.44 -4.56
C ASN A 278 6.78 9.02 -5.13
N TYR A 279 7.53 8.07 -4.57
CA TYR A 279 7.57 6.71 -5.13
C TYR A 279 6.22 5.99 -5.09
N ALA A 280 5.36 6.26 -4.10
CA ALA A 280 4.04 5.64 -4.00
C ALA A 280 3.04 6.10 -5.08
N THR A 281 3.47 7.01 -5.97
CA THR A 281 2.62 7.60 -7.01
C THR A 281 2.97 7.13 -8.42
N ALA A 282 3.98 6.27 -8.59
CA ALA A 282 4.30 5.70 -9.89
C ALA A 282 3.08 4.92 -10.42
N ARG A 283 2.59 5.26 -11.62
CA ARG A 283 1.45 4.65 -12.32
C ARG A 283 1.81 4.47 -13.78
N MET A 284 1.16 3.49 -14.40
CA MET A 284 1.30 3.23 -15.83
C MET A 284 -0.08 3.19 -16.50
N GLY A 285 -0.11 3.65 -17.74
CA GLY A 285 -1.29 3.82 -18.58
C GLY A 285 -0.96 4.57 -19.87
N ASP A 286 -1.83 4.53 -20.87
CA ASP A 286 -1.63 5.22 -22.15
C ASP A 286 -2.11 6.67 -22.04
N ILE A 287 -1.19 7.61 -21.78
CA ILE A 287 -1.57 9.01 -21.52
C ILE A 287 -1.59 9.84 -22.79
N ASP A 288 -1.03 9.37 -23.91
CA ASP A 288 -1.02 10.12 -25.17
C ASP A 288 -1.89 9.53 -26.31
N GLY A 289 -2.43 8.35 -26.07
CA GLY A 289 -3.38 7.63 -26.90
C GLY A 289 -2.70 6.98 -28.08
N ASP A 290 -1.45 6.54 -27.93
CA ASP A 290 -0.67 5.88 -28.98
C ASP A 290 -0.67 4.34 -28.88
N GLY A 291 -1.30 3.80 -27.82
CA GLY A 291 -1.44 2.37 -27.56
C GLY A 291 -0.32 1.78 -26.70
N PHE A 292 0.66 2.58 -26.27
CA PHE A 292 1.74 2.11 -25.41
C PHE A 292 1.56 2.59 -23.96
N ALA A 293 1.94 1.74 -23.00
CA ALA A 293 1.94 2.13 -21.60
C ALA A 293 3.04 3.14 -21.29
N ASP A 294 2.65 4.29 -20.74
CA ASP A 294 3.53 5.35 -20.29
C ASP A 294 3.78 5.27 -18.79
N LEU A 295 4.85 5.90 -18.30
CA LEU A 295 5.12 6.01 -16.87
C LEU A 295 4.83 7.43 -16.38
N CYS A 296 3.93 7.58 -15.42
CA CYS A 296 3.74 8.82 -14.66
C CYS A 296 4.09 8.63 -13.19
N ALA A 297 4.77 9.62 -12.60
CA ALA A 297 5.02 9.66 -11.18
C ALA A 297 5.21 11.10 -10.69
N ARG A 298 4.96 11.31 -9.41
CA ARG A 298 5.03 12.62 -8.79
C ARG A 298 6.44 12.96 -8.35
N SER A 299 6.87 14.18 -8.65
CA SER A 299 8.11 14.81 -8.18
C SER A 299 7.83 16.04 -7.33
N ASP A 300 8.88 16.71 -6.87
CA ASP A 300 8.77 18.01 -6.21
C ASP A 300 8.17 19.11 -7.12
N GLU A 301 8.27 18.96 -8.44
CA GLU A 301 7.79 19.93 -9.45
C GLU A 301 6.34 19.69 -9.89
N GLY A 302 5.78 18.51 -9.64
CA GLY A 302 4.44 18.13 -10.07
C GLY A 302 4.32 16.68 -10.55
N MET A 303 3.37 16.40 -11.44
CA MET A 303 3.32 15.13 -12.16
C MET A 303 4.32 15.18 -13.30
N VAL A 304 5.27 14.24 -13.31
CA VAL A 304 6.15 14.02 -14.45
C VAL A 304 5.83 12.68 -15.10
N CYS A 305 5.94 12.63 -16.42
CA CYS A 305 5.74 11.40 -17.15
C CYS A 305 6.83 11.21 -18.22
N ALA A 306 7.13 9.96 -18.52
CA ALA A 306 7.97 9.52 -19.61
C ALA A 306 7.09 8.65 -20.52
N THR A 307 6.94 9.09 -21.77
CA THR A 307 6.14 8.36 -22.75
C THR A 307 6.95 7.24 -23.39
N SER A 308 6.30 6.13 -23.73
CA SER A 308 6.88 5.06 -24.53
C SER A 308 6.81 5.42 -26.03
N ASP A 309 7.66 4.79 -26.84
CA ASP A 309 7.55 4.79 -28.30
C ASP A 309 7.48 3.37 -28.89
N GLY A 310 7.23 2.38 -28.03
CA GLY A 310 7.24 0.96 -28.34
C GLY A 310 8.63 0.31 -28.34
N ALA A 311 9.71 1.09 -28.24
CA ALA A 311 11.09 0.59 -28.20
C ALA A 311 11.89 1.07 -26.98
N GLY A 312 11.41 2.11 -26.30
CA GLY A 312 12.00 2.67 -25.10
C GLY A 312 11.16 3.81 -24.53
N PHE A 313 11.53 4.28 -23.34
CA PHE A 313 10.96 5.51 -22.78
C PHE A 313 11.72 6.75 -23.21
N GLY A 314 10.98 7.84 -23.44
CA GLY A 314 11.52 9.19 -23.54
C GLY A 314 12.03 9.75 -22.20
N ASP A 315 12.52 10.99 -22.25
CA ASP A 315 12.90 11.72 -21.02
C ASP A 315 11.68 12.02 -20.15
N LEU A 316 11.85 11.98 -18.82
CA LEU A 316 10.85 12.49 -17.88
C LEU A 316 10.61 13.98 -18.11
N ARG A 317 9.35 14.36 -18.30
CA ARG A 317 8.91 15.75 -18.48
C ARG A 317 7.80 16.08 -17.50
N VAL A 318 7.71 17.34 -17.08
CA VAL A 318 6.57 17.82 -16.27
C VAL A 318 5.33 17.89 -17.16
N TRP A 319 4.39 17.00 -16.91
CA TRP A 319 3.08 16.96 -17.57
C TRP A 319 2.06 17.83 -16.85
N SER A 320 2.22 18.03 -15.54
CA SER A 320 1.42 18.99 -14.78
C SER A 320 2.16 19.48 -13.56
N THR A 321 1.93 20.74 -13.18
CA THR A 321 2.43 21.31 -11.93
C THR A 321 1.56 20.96 -10.72
N VAL A 322 0.45 20.27 -10.94
CA VAL A 322 -0.37 19.65 -9.90
C VAL A 322 -0.37 18.15 -10.17
N PRO A 323 -0.05 17.30 -9.19
CA PRO A 323 0.09 17.55 -7.75
C PRO A 323 1.53 17.82 -7.26
N ALA A 324 2.04 19.06 -7.32
CA ALA A 324 3.35 19.38 -6.73
C ALA A 324 3.34 19.42 -5.20
N ILE A 325 4.46 19.04 -4.59
CA ILE A 325 4.69 19.09 -3.14
C ILE A 325 4.45 20.49 -2.55
N GLY A 326 4.89 21.53 -3.28
CA GLY A 326 4.74 22.94 -2.86
C GLY A 326 3.28 23.39 -2.70
N ASN A 327 2.34 22.64 -3.27
CA ASN A 327 0.90 22.92 -3.23
C ASN A 327 0.14 22.05 -2.22
N GLY A 328 0.85 21.43 -1.28
CA GLY A 328 0.23 20.75 -0.14
C GLY A 328 -0.06 19.26 -0.33
N TRP A 329 0.37 18.65 -1.44
CA TRP A 329 0.29 17.21 -1.72
C TRP A 329 1.41 16.44 -1.00
N ARG A 330 1.42 16.44 0.33
CA ARG A 330 2.43 15.70 1.13
C ARG A 330 1.84 14.58 1.96
N ARG A 331 0.51 14.46 1.99
CA ARG A 331 -0.18 13.57 2.92
C ARG A 331 -0.75 12.34 2.23
N PRO A 332 -0.83 11.19 2.92
CA PRO A 332 -1.36 9.94 2.38
C PRO A 332 -2.73 10.12 1.71
N GLU A 333 -3.63 10.90 2.33
CA GLU A 333 -4.99 11.14 1.82
C GLU A 333 -5.06 11.90 0.49
N GLN A 334 -3.89 12.28 -0.06
CA GLN A 334 -3.73 12.94 -1.35
C GLN A 334 -2.91 12.06 -2.30
N TYR A 335 -1.62 11.81 -2.02
CA TYR A 335 -0.74 11.12 -2.98
C TYR A 335 -1.15 9.68 -3.24
N SER A 336 -1.73 8.98 -2.25
CA SER A 336 -2.15 7.59 -2.43
C SER A 336 -3.42 7.47 -3.28
N THR A 337 -4.10 8.58 -3.55
CA THR A 337 -5.35 8.62 -4.33
C THR A 337 -5.12 8.87 -5.81
N LEU A 338 -3.87 9.10 -6.24
CA LEU A 338 -3.55 9.34 -7.64
C LEU A 338 -3.80 8.10 -8.50
N ARG A 339 -4.49 8.31 -9.62
CA ARG A 339 -4.89 7.30 -10.62
C ARG A 339 -4.67 7.86 -12.02
N LEU A 340 -4.48 6.94 -12.95
CA LEU A 340 -4.65 7.15 -14.38
C LEU A 340 -5.99 6.49 -14.76
N ALA A 341 -6.82 7.19 -15.52
CA ALA A 341 -8.12 6.70 -15.97
C ALA A 341 -8.68 7.61 -17.08
N ASP A 342 -9.17 7.05 -18.19
CA ASP A 342 -9.90 7.81 -19.21
C ASP A 342 -11.30 8.18 -18.72
N VAL A 343 -11.47 9.38 -18.16
CA VAL A 343 -12.76 9.84 -17.63
C VAL A 343 -13.62 10.55 -18.67
N ASN A 344 -13.08 10.79 -19.86
CA ASN A 344 -13.75 11.57 -20.89
C ASN A 344 -14.07 10.73 -22.16
N GLY A 345 -13.53 9.51 -22.26
CA GLY A 345 -13.73 8.55 -23.34
C GLY A 345 -12.97 8.92 -24.62
N ASP A 346 -11.81 9.57 -24.54
CA ASP A 346 -11.00 9.95 -25.72
C ASP A 346 -9.86 8.96 -26.05
N GLY A 347 -9.79 7.87 -25.29
CA GLY A 347 -8.79 6.83 -25.39
C GLY A 347 -7.44 7.25 -24.81
N ARG A 348 -7.43 8.18 -23.84
CA ARG A 348 -6.23 8.60 -23.11
C ARG A 348 -6.51 8.59 -21.63
N ASP A 349 -5.55 8.07 -20.88
CA ASP A 349 -5.63 8.09 -19.44
C ASP A 349 -5.41 9.49 -18.88
N ASP A 350 -6.40 9.96 -18.12
CA ASP A 350 -6.36 11.24 -17.43
C ASP A 350 -5.77 11.11 -16.03
N LEU A 351 -5.19 12.19 -15.52
CA LEU A 351 -4.69 12.21 -14.15
C LEU A 351 -5.82 12.53 -13.18
N CYS A 352 -6.17 11.59 -12.30
CA CYS A 352 -7.19 11.78 -11.28
C CYS A 352 -6.60 11.72 -9.87
N GLY A 353 -7.18 12.49 -8.93
CA GLY A 353 -6.76 12.43 -7.54
C GLY A 353 -7.59 13.28 -6.60
N ARG A 354 -7.35 13.07 -5.30
CA ARG A 354 -8.04 13.78 -4.23
C ARG A 354 -7.18 14.88 -3.61
N GLU A 355 -7.69 16.09 -3.65
CA GLU A 355 -7.21 17.24 -2.91
C GLU A 355 -7.91 17.41 -1.55
N THR A 356 -7.53 18.46 -0.81
CA THR A 356 -8.17 18.80 0.48
C THR A 356 -9.67 19.09 0.35
N GLU A 357 -10.09 19.70 -0.75
CA GLU A 357 -11.49 20.11 -0.98
C GLU A 357 -12.34 19.03 -1.68
N GLY A 358 -11.71 18.09 -2.39
CA GLY A 358 -12.43 17.04 -3.09
C GLY A 358 -11.59 16.27 -4.09
N PHE A 359 -12.27 15.41 -4.84
CA PHE A 359 -11.68 14.66 -5.95
C PHE A 359 -11.85 15.44 -7.25
N GLY A 360 -10.89 15.30 -8.16
CA GLY A 360 -10.96 15.85 -9.51
C GLY A 360 -9.94 15.18 -10.41
N CYS A 361 -10.05 15.45 -11.70
CA CYS A 361 -9.09 15.00 -12.69
C CYS A 361 -8.57 16.16 -13.54
N TRP A 362 -7.47 15.90 -14.25
CA TRP A 362 -6.86 16.80 -15.21
C TRP A 362 -6.69 16.01 -16.51
N LEU A 363 -7.44 16.41 -17.52
CA LEU A 363 -7.52 15.68 -18.78
C LEU A 363 -6.19 15.76 -19.54
N SER A 364 -5.82 14.64 -20.16
CA SER A 364 -4.68 14.57 -21.05
C SER A 364 -4.99 15.18 -22.41
N ASP A 365 -4.14 16.08 -22.89
CA ASP A 365 -4.15 16.52 -24.30
C ASP A 365 -3.19 15.71 -25.18
N GLY A 366 -2.57 14.67 -24.62
CA GLY A 366 -1.50 13.86 -25.20
C GLY A 366 -0.11 14.44 -25.09
N THR A 367 0.05 15.58 -24.40
CA THR A 367 1.36 16.15 -24.07
C THR A 367 1.45 16.69 -22.65
N ALA A 368 0.32 16.98 -22.01
CA ALA A 368 0.21 17.48 -20.65
C ALA A 368 -1.19 17.20 -20.06
N PHE A 369 -1.30 17.24 -18.73
CA PHE A 369 -2.61 17.23 -18.04
C PHE A 369 -3.06 18.66 -17.77
N THR A 370 -4.00 19.18 -18.56
CA THR A 370 -4.26 20.63 -18.60
C THR A 370 -5.69 21.04 -18.30
N THR A 371 -6.68 20.24 -18.69
CA THR A 371 -8.09 20.62 -18.58
C THR A 371 -8.69 20.04 -17.30
N PRO A 372 -9.13 20.86 -16.32
CA PRO A 372 -9.75 20.32 -15.12
C PRO A 372 -11.08 19.64 -15.41
N PHE A 373 -11.28 18.45 -14.86
CA PHE A 373 -12.53 17.70 -14.87
C PHE A 373 -13.07 17.63 -13.45
N ALA A 374 -14.24 18.23 -13.22
CA ALA A 374 -14.73 18.48 -11.87
C ALA A 374 -15.29 17.20 -11.24
N GLY A 375 -14.80 16.85 -10.05
CA GLY A 375 -15.26 15.71 -9.28
C GLY A 375 -15.98 16.07 -7.97
N PRO A 376 -16.35 15.05 -7.19
CA PRO A 376 -17.14 15.24 -5.98
C PRO A 376 -16.37 15.94 -4.86
N GLY A 377 -17.10 16.67 -4.02
CA GLY A 377 -16.57 17.36 -2.84
C GLY A 377 -16.23 16.42 -1.69
N LEU A 378 -15.21 15.57 -1.88
CA LEU A 378 -14.67 14.64 -0.89
C LEU A 378 -13.70 15.34 0.07
N SER A 379 -14.16 16.39 0.76
CA SER A 379 -13.28 17.25 1.55
C SER A 379 -12.84 16.65 2.89
N ASN A 380 -11.72 17.14 3.42
CA ASN A 380 -11.25 16.80 4.77
C ASN A 380 -12.31 17.11 5.85
N ASP A 381 -13.01 18.25 5.74
CA ASP A 381 -14.09 18.63 6.67
C ASP A 381 -15.26 17.65 6.68
N ARG A 382 -15.43 16.89 5.60
CA ARG A 382 -16.41 15.80 5.49
C ARG A 382 -15.86 14.45 5.94
N GLY A 383 -14.62 14.41 6.44
CA GLY A 383 -13.94 13.23 6.98
C GLY A 383 -13.30 12.34 5.92
N TRP A 384 -13.00 12.86 4.73
CA TRP A 384 -12.31 12.13 3.68
C TRP A 384 -10.78 12.09 3.83
N ASP A 385 -10.25 12.67 4.91
CA ASP A 385 -8.89 12.48 5.40
C ASP A 385 -8.70 11.16 6.18
N ARG A 386 -9.73 10.30 6.24
CA ARG A 386 -9.67 8.99 6.89
C ARG A 386 -9.27 7.88 5.91
N PRO A 387 -8.32 7.00 6.25
CA PRO A 387 -7.84 5.92 5.36
C PRO A 387 -8.94 5.01 4.83
N TRP A 388 -9.90 4.63 5.67
CA TRP A 388 -11.05 3.80 5.29
C TRP A 388 -12.10 4.49 4.39
N ARG A 389 -11.81 5.72 3.92
CA ARG A 389 -12.57 6.42 2.88
C ARG A 389 -11.70 6.68 1.67
N TYR A 390 -10.62 7.45 1.78
CA TYR A 390 -9.78 7.75 0.61
C TYR A 390 -9.08 6.49 0.04
N GLY A 391 -8.78 5.49 0.87
CA GLY A 391 -8.24 4.20 0.42
C GLY A 391 -9.23 3.33 -0.36
N THR A 392 -10.50 3.73 -0.44
CA THR A 392 -11.57 3.01 -1.14
C THR A 392 -11.90 3.56 -2.53
N ILE A 393 -11.23 4.64 -2.97
CA ILE A 393 -11.45 5.21 -4.30
C ILE A 393 -10.99 4.19 -5.37
N ARG A 394 -11.92 3.82 -6.26
CA ARG A 394 -11.72 2.96 -7.43
C ARG A 394 -12.23 3.66 -8.67
N MET A 395 -11.59 3.38 -9.80
CA MET A 395 -12.02 3.81 -11.13
C MET A 395 -12.46 2.57 -11.91
N GLY A 396 -13.52 2.69 -12.71
CA GLY A 396 -14.08 1.61 -13.53
C GLY A 396 -15.35 2.07 -14.23
N ASP A 397 -15.61 1.64 -15.46
CA ASP A 397 -16.87 1.91 -16.15
C ASP A 397 -17.99 1.06 -15.53
N VAL A 398 -18.89 1.68 -14.75
CA VAL A 398 -20.01 0.95 -14.15
C VAL A 398 -21.30 1.09 -14.95
N ASN A 399 -21.32 1.92 -16.00
CA ASN A 399 -22.53 2.25 -16.75
C ASN A 399 -22.51 1.82 -18.23
N GLY A 400 -21.35 1.38 -18.73
CA GLY A 400 -21.11 0.90 -20.09
C GLY A 400 -21.05 2.03 -21.11
N ASP A 401 -20.65 3.24 -20.72
CA ASP A 401 -20.53 4.39 -21.61
C ASP A 401 -19.12 4.63 -22.15
N GLY A 402 -18.18 3.75 -21.81
CA GLY A 402 -16.78 3.79 -22.22
C GLY A 402 -15.94 4.79 -21.42
N ARG A 403 -16.49 5.41 -20.37
CA ARG A 403 -15.75 6.32 -19.49
C ARG A 403 -15.52 5.66 -18.14
N GLN A 404 -14.39 5.99 -17.54
CA GLN A 404 -14.06 5.52 -16.19
C GLN A 404 -14.84 6.30 -15.12
N ASP A 405 -15.81 5.64 -14.49
CA ASP A 405 -16.53 6.18 -13.34
C ASP A 405 -15.69 6.09 -12.07
N MET A 406 -16.12 6.76 -11.01
CA MET A 406 -15.44 6.74 -9.71
C MET A 406 -16.35 6.18 -8.63
N CYS A 407 -15.94 5.10 -7.97
CA CYS A 407 -16.63 4.54 -6.81
C CYS A 407 -15.81 4.70 -5.53
N ALA A 408 -16.44 5.12 -4.43
CA ALA A 408 -15.79 5.17 -3.13
C ALA A 408 -16.77 5.02 -1.96
N ARG A 409 -16.25 4.55 -0.82
CA ARG A 409 -17.02 4.36 0.40
C ARG A 409 -17.10 5.64 1.23
N ALA A 410 -18.30 6.21 1.30
CA ALA A 410 -18.65 7.29 2.22
C ALA A 410 -19.04 6.74 3.61
N ARG A 411 -19.47 7.63 4.52
CA ARG A 411 -19.88 7.25 5.88
C ARG A 411 -21.01 6.21 5.90
N THR A 412 -22.00 6.37 5.02
CA THR A 412 -23.25 5.61 5.00
C THR A 412 -23.23 4.38 4.08
N GLY A 413 -22.30 4.29 3.14
CA GLY A 413 -22.26 3.24 2.13
C GLY A 413 -21.28 3.58 1.02
N VAL A 414 -21.31 2.78 -0.05
CA VAL A 414 -20.58 3.10 -1.28
C VAL A 414 -21.43 4.03 -2.15
N THR A 415 -20.77 5.00 -2.78
CA THR A 415 -21.37 5.86 -3.80
C THR A 415 -20.47 5.78 -5.03
N CYS A 416 -21.08 5.68 -6.20
CA CYS A 416 -20.40 5.81 -7.48
C CYS A 416 -20.82 7.12 -8.13
N TRP A 417 -19.85 7.89 -8.60
CA TRP A 417 -20.00 9.13 -9.33
C TRP A 417 -19.73 8.80 -10.79
N ILE A 418 -20.74 9.06 -11.63
CA ILE A 418 -20.72 8.65 -13.04
C ILE A 418 -20.11 9.78 -13.87
N ALA A 419 -19.10 9.47 -14.66
CA ALA A 419 -18.41 10.38 -15.54
C ALA A 419 -19.35 10.83 -16.68
N GLY A 420 -19.32 12.12 -16.98
CA GLY A 420 -20.03 12.70 -18.10
C GLY A 420 -19.06 13.31 -19.10
N ALA A 421 -19.50 14.36 -19.80
CA ALA A 421 -18.66 15.00 -20.81
C ALA A 421 -17.58 15.92 -20.21
N GLU A 422 -17.88 16.60 -19.10
CA GLU A 422 -16.99 17.63 -18.51
C GLU A 422 -16.84 17.49 -16.98
N SER A 423 -17.65 16.65 -16.35
CA SER A 423 -17.63 16.40 -14.91
C SER A 423 -18.26 15.05 -14.56
N PHE A 424 -18.19 14.68 -13.29
CA PHE A 424 -19.00 13.60 -12.76
C PHE A 424 -20.47 14.06 -12.59
N ASP A 425 -21.32 13.70 -13.53
CA ASP A 425 -22.64 14.31 -13.76
C ASP A 425 -23.77 13.68 -12.94
N SER A 426 -23.60 12.44 -12.47
CA SER A 426 -24.61 11.74 -11.68
C SER A 426 -24.01 10.87 -10.57
N GLN A 427 -24.87 10.36 -9.67
CA GLN A 427 -24.47 9.54 -8.54
C GLN A 427 -25.39 8.34 -8.40
N TRP A 428 -24.79 7.17 -8.24
CA TRP A 428 -25.50 5.94 -7.91
C TRP A 428 -25.14 5.49 -6.49
N GLU A 429 -26.17 5.11 -5.75
CA GLU A 429 -26.00 4.54 -4.43
C GLU A 429 -25.64 3.07 -4.57
N GLY A 430 -24.51 2.68 -3.99
CA GLY A 430 -24.11 1.30 -3.88
C GLY A 430 -24.65 0.66 -2.59
N PRO A 431 -24.05 -0.47 -2.19
CA PRO A 431 -24.39 -1.18 -0.97
C PRO A 431 -24.21 -0.32 0.29
N GLY A 432 -25.09 -0.54 1.28
CA GLY A 432 -25.10 0.11 2.60
C GLY A 432 -23.95 -0.31 3.53
N TRP A 433 -22.74 -0.36 3.00
CA TRP A 433 -21.48 -0.70 3.67
C TRP A 433 -21.02 0.45 4.59
N ALA A 434 -21.84 0.75 5.61
CA ALA A 434 -21.69 1.88 6.52
C ALA A 434 -20.63 1.64 7.61
N GLU A 435 -20.08 2.75 8.14
CA GLU A 435 -19.15 2.74 9.28
C GLU A 435 -19.77 2.07 10.52
N ASP A 436 -21.03 2.40 10.82
CA ASP A 436 -21.75 1.84 11.97
C ASP A 436 -21.97 0.31 11.84
N ASN A 437 -21.73 -0.26 10.65
CA ASN A 437 -21.77 -1.71 10.37
C ASN A 437 -20.37 -2.34 10.27
N GLY A 438 -19.32 -1.63 10.68
CA GLY A 438 -17.95 -2.10 10.75
C GLY A 438 -17.16 -2.02 9.45
N TRP A 439 -17.65 -1.27 8.45
CA TRP A 439 -16.91 -1.04 7.19
C TRP A 439 -15.84 0.05 7.30
N ASP A 440 -15.64 0.62 8.49
CA ASP A 440 -14.45 1.39 8.86
C ASP A 440 -13.23 0.49 9.16
N LYS A 441 -13.43 -0.82 9.36
CA LYS A 441 -12.34 -1.75 9.72
C LYS A 441 -11.50 -2.13 8.51
N LEU A 442 -10.18 -2.14 8.71
CA LEU A 442 -9.17 -2.48 7.71
C LEU A 442 -9.54 -3.68 6.85
N HIS A 443 -9.88 -4.80 7.49
CA HIS A 443 -10.22 -6.06 6.82
C HIS A 443 -11.54 -6.08 6.03
N ARG A 444 -12.23 -4.94 5.90
CA ARG A 444 -13.40 -4.79 5.03
C ARG A 444 -13.15 -3.75 3.96
N TRP A 445 -12.84 -2.50 4.34
CA TRP A 445 -12.70 -1.43 3.34
C TRP A 445 -11.55 -1.70 2.36
N SER A 446 -10.45 -2.33 2.81
CA SER A 446 -9.30 -2.60 1.93
C SER A 446 -9.59 -3.67 0.86
N THR A 447 -10.69 -4.41 1.03
CA THR A 447 -11.10 -5.50 0.14
C THR A 447 -12.03 -5.07 -0.97
N ILE A 448 -12.44 -3.80 -1.01
CA ILE A 448 -13.37 -3.30 -2.03
C ILE A 448 -12.67 -3.31 -3.40
N ARG A 449 -13.31 -3.89 -4.40
CA ARG A 449 -12.87 -3.98 -5.79
C ARG A 449 -14.02 -3.65 -6.74
N LEU A 450 -13.65 -3.17 -7.92
CA LEU A 450 -14.48 -3.21 -9.11
C LEU A 450 -14.01 -4.41 -9.95
N ALA A 451 -14.94 -5.17 -10.50
CA ALA A 451 -14.67 -6.33 -11.33
C ALA A 451 -15.86 -6.63 -12.23
N ASP A 452 -15.67 -6.82 -13.53
CA ASP A 452 -16.71 -7.37 -14.41
C ASP A 452 -16.71 -8.90 -14.26
N PHE A 453 -17.44 -9.42 -13.27
CA PHE A 453 -17.36 -10.86 -12.96
C PHE A 453 -18.34 -11.70 -13.78
N ASP A 454 -19.38 -11.10 -14.36
CA ASP A 454 -20.35 -11.83 -15.18
C ASP A 454 -20.18 -11.63 -16.69
N GLY A 455 -19.23 -10.79 -17.09
CA GLY A 455 -18.79 -10.57 -18.47
C GLY A 455 -19.80 -9.75 -19.27
N ASP A 456 -20.50 -8.84 -18.62
CA ASP A 456 -21.49 -7.98 -19.28
C ASP A 456 -20.91 -6.63 -19.74
N GLY A 457 -19.60 -6.42 -19.53
CA GLY A 457 -18.87 -5.21 -19.86
C GLY A 457 -18.98 -4.12 -18.80
N LEU A 458 -19.68 -4.37 -17.68
CA LEU A 458 -19.86 -3.41 -16.60
C LEU A 458 -19.06 -3.81 -15.37
N MET A 459 -18.46 -2.82 -14.73
CA MET A 459 -17.71 -3.05 -13.50
C MET A 459 -18.65 -3.24 -12.30
N ASP A 460 -18.64 -4.44 -11.72
CA ASP A 460 -19.41 -4.78 -10.53
C ASP A 460 -18.70 -4.42 -9.24
N LEU A 461 -19.48 -4.23 -8.17
CA LEU A 461 -18.93 -3.81 -6.89
C LEU A 461 -18.79 -4.98 -5.91
N CYS A 462 -17.55 -5.35 -5.61
CA CYS A 462 -17.21 -6.48 -4.75
C CYS A 462 -16.58 -6.04 -3.43
N GLY A 463 -16.85 -6.78 -2.36
CA GLY A 463 -16.27 -6.50 -1.05
C GLY A 463 -16.52 -7.56 0.01
N ARG A 464 -15.65 -7.59 1.01
CA ARG A 464 -15.66 -8.60 2.07
C ARG A 464 -16.46 -8.18 3.30
N THR A 465 -17.43 -9.00 3.69
CA THR A 465 -18.12 -8.90 4.98
C THR A 465 -17.32 -9.60 6.09
N SER A 466 -17.90 -9.83 7.27
CA SER A 466 -17.25 -10.70 8.27
C SER A 466 -17.32 -12.20 7.94
N GLY A 467 -18.21 -12.62 7.04
CA GLY A 467 -18.46 -14.05 6.75
C GLY A 467 -18.11 -14.49 5.32
N GLU A 468 -18.16 -13.57 4.36
CA GLU A 468 -17.99 -13.90 2.94
C GLU A 468 -17.46 -12.71 2.14
N TYR A 469 -16.92 -12.99 0.97
CA TYR A 469 -16.73 -12.05 -0.12
C TYR A 469 -17.95 -12.11 -1.04
N ARG A 470 -18.45 -10.96 -1.46
CA ARG A 470 -19.68 -10.86 -2.25
C ARG A 470 -19.61 -9.70 -3.22
N CYS A 471 -20.31 -9.81 -4.34
CA CYS A 471 -20.41 -8.79 -5.36
C CYS A 471 -21.86 -8.33 -5.54
N HIS A 472 -22.01 -7.09 -5.96
CA HIS A 472 -23.27 -6.52 -6.40
C HIS A 472 -23.09 -6.14 -7.86
N ARG A 473 -23.85 -6.80 -8.74
CA ARG A 473 -23.79 -6.53 -10.17
C ARG A 473 -24.24 -5.13 -10.53
N SER A 474 -23.57 -4.53 -11.50
CA SER A 474 -24.08 -3.35 -12.17
C SER A 474 -25.21 -3.74 -13.12
N MET A 475 -26.19 -2.87 -13.27
CA MET A 475 -27.30 -3.01 -14.23
C MET A 475 -27.27 -1.86 -15.26
N GLY A 476 -26.13 -1.16 -15.37
CA GLY A 476 -25.94 0.00 -16.23
C GLY A 476 -26.69 1.26 -15.81
N THR A 477 -27.44 1.20 -14.71
CA THR A 477 -28.19 2.35 -14.14
C THR A 477 -28.23 2.37 -12.61
N GLU A 478 -27.99 1.23 -11.97
CA GLU A 478 -27.92 1.03 -10.53
C GLU A 478 -27.21 -0.30 -10.26
N PHE A 479 -26.85 -0.56 -8.99
CA PHE A 479 -26.39 -1.87 -8.56
C PHE A 479 -27.55 -2.75 -8.08
N GLU A 480 -27.45 -4.06 -8.30
CA GLU A 480 -28.44 -5.00 -7.82
C GLU A 480 -28.57 -4.95 -6.28
N SER A 481 -29.81 -5.04 -5.79
CA SER A 481 -30.08 -4.94 -4.35
C SER A 481 -29.57 -6.14 -3.53
N GLY A 482 -29.54 -7.32 -4.15
CA GLY A 482 -29.16 -8.58 -3.51
C GLY A 482 -27.77 -9.00 -3.96
N PRO A 483 -26.79 -9.15 -3.07
CA PRO A 483 -25.44 -9.54 -3.47
C PRO A 483 -25.36 -11.00 -3.89
N THR A 484 -24.46 -11.27 -4.82
CA THR A 484 -24.01 -12.61 -5.19
C THR A 484 -22.83 -13.01 -4.29
N SER A 485 -22.91 -14.19 -3.66
CA SER A 485 -21.83 -14.72 -2.80
C SER A 485 -20.72 -15.28 -3.69
N VAL A 486 -19.48 -14.86 -3.45
CA VAL A 486 -18.31 -15.29 -4.23
C VAL A 486 -17.57 -16.39 -3.49
N ALA A 487 -17.23 -16.12 -2.23
CA ALA A 487 -16.30 -16.96 -1.49
C ALA A 487 -16.51 -16.87 0.03
N PRO A 488 -16.36 -17.98 0.77
CA PRO A 488 -16.49 -18.00 2.24
C PRO A 488 -15.23 -17.46 2.94
N LEU A 489 -14.87 -16.19 2.67
CA LEU A 489 -13.68 -15.52 3.22
C LEU A 489 -13.93 -14.98 4.64
N ALA A 490 -14.35 -15.85 5.55
CA ALA A 490 -14.81 -15.48 6.89
C ALA A 490 -13.68 -15.09 7.88
N ASN A 491 -14.01 -14.26 8.88
CA ASN A 491 -13.09 -13.89 9.96
C ASN A 491 -12.62 -15.13 10.75
N ASP A 492 -13.51 -16.08 11.02
CA ASP A 492 -13.23 -17.29 11.81
C ASP A 492 -12.28 -18.28 11.12
N THR A 493 -12.06 -18.11 9.82
CA THR A 493 -11.08 -18.85 9.01
C THR A 493 -9.82 -18.03 8.72
N GLY A 494 -9.67 -16.86 9.34
CA GLY A 494 -8.45 -16.05 9.33
C GLY A 494 -8.34 -15.03 8.19
N TRP A 495 -9.39 -14.83 7.39
CA TRP A 495 -9.41 -13.85 6.28
C TRP A 495 -9.46 -12.39 6.72
N ASN A 496 -9.48 -12.14 8.03
CA ASN A 496 -9.25 -10.82 8.61
C ASN A 496 -7.77 -10.49 8.84
N SER A 497 -6.85 -11.39 8.48
CA SER A 497 -5.40 -11.17 8.55
C SER A 497 -4.86 -10.48 7.30
N MET A 498 -3.93 -9.55 7.49
CA MET A 498 -3.23 -8.81 6.43
C MET A 498 -2.67 -9.72 5.32
N ASN A 499 -2.08 -10.84 5.74
CA ASN A 499 -1.42 -11.79 4.85
C ASN A 499 -2.37 -12.49 3.85
N ARG A 500 -3.68 -12.36 4.05
CA ARG A 500 -4.71 -12.91 3.15
C ARG A 500 -5.44 -11.79 2.42
N LEU A 501 -5.95 -10.79 3.13
CA LEU A 501 -6.74 -9.72 2.52
C LEU A 501 -5.95 -8.88 1.51
N ASN A 502 -4.65 -8.65 1.71
CA ASN A 502 -3.82 -7.89 0.76
C ASN A 502 -3.52 -8.66 -0.54
N THR A 503 -3.87 -9.95 -0.60
CA THR A 503 -3.65 -10.79 -1.79
C THR A 503 -4.82 -10.85 -2.74
N LEU A 504 -5.95 -10.20 -2.43
CA LEU A 504 -7.11 -10.16 -3.33
C LEU A 504 -6.75 -9.41 -4.62
N ARG A 505 -6.87 -10.12 -5.76
CA ARG A 505 -6.69 -9.65 -7.13
C ARG A 505 -7.94 -9.97 -7.95
N ILE A 506 -8.09 -9.24 -9.05
CA ILE A 506 -9.16 -9.36 -10.02
C ILE A 506 -8.48 -9.59 -11.37
N GLY A 507 -8.96 -10.55 -12.15
CA GLY A 507 -8.36 -10.92 -13.44
C GLY A 507 -8.93 -12.20 -14.02
N ASP A 508 -8.98 -12.33 -15.35
CA ASP A 508 -9.52 -13.50 -16.05
C ASP A 508 -8.48 -14.64 -16.08
N VAL A 509 -8.53 -15.60 -15.16
CA VAL A 509 -7.51 -16.66 -15.07
C VAL A 509 -7.89 -17.94 -15.81
N ASP A 510 -9.13 -18.07 -16.27
CA ASP A 510 -9.59 -19.26 -17.01
C ASP A 510 -9.85 -19.01 -18.51
N GLY A 511 -9.82 -17.74 -18.93
CA GLY A 511 -9.90 -17.27 -20.31
C GLY A 511 -11.34 -17.24 -20.83
N ASP A 512 -12.34 -17.08 -19.95
CA ASP A 512 -13.75 -17.04 -20.33
C ASP A 512 -14.26 -15.61 -20.66
N GLY A 513 -13.38 -14.61 -20.57
CA GLY A 513 -13.66 -13.20 -20.81
C GLY A 513 -14.23 -12.49 -19.58
N ARG A 514 -14.31 -13.15 -18.42
CA ARG A 514 -14.81 -12.58 -17.17
C ARG A 514 -13.70 -12.42 -16.16
N GLN A 515 -13.82 -11.42 -15.31
CA GLN A 515 -12.82 -11.19 -14.28
C GLN A 515 -13.08 -12.05 -13.05
N ASP A 516 -12.08 -12.87 -12.70
CA ASP A 516 -12.12 -13.75 -11.54
C ASP A 516 -11.57 -13.10 -10.29
N ILE A 517 -11.97 -13.62 -9.13
CA ILE A 517 -11.40 -13.19 -7.85
C ILE A 517 -10.30 -14.17 -7.47
N VAL A 518 -9.06 -13.69 -7.34
CA VAL A 518 -7.93 -14.51 -6.92
C VAL A 518 -7.41 -14.06 -5.57
N ALA A 519 -7.13 -15.00 -4.67
CA ALA A 519 -6.46 -14.70 -3.41
C ALA A 519 -5.66 -15.88 -2.86
N ARG A 520 -4.79 -15.59 -1.90
CA ARG A 520 -3.99 -16.60 -1.23
C ARG A 520 -4.81 -17.36 -0.17
N GLY A 521 -5.00 -18.65 -0.42
CA GLY A 521 -5.63 -19.65 0.47
C GLY A 521 -4.78 -20.09 1.66
N GLY A 522 -3.51 -19.66 1.72
CA GLY A 522 -2.54 -19.91 2.78
C GLY A 522 -1.30 -20.61 2.24
N ILE A 523 -1.50 -21.81 1.68
CA ILE A 523 -0.44 -22.63 1.07
C ILE A 523 -0.61 -22.71 -0.46
N ASP A 524 -1.63 -22.07 -1.00
CA ASP A 524 -2.16 -22.21 -2.34
C ASP A 524 -2.76 -20.86 -2.77
N ALA A 525 -2.71 -20.55 -4.06
CA ALA A 525 -3.61 -19.56 -4.65
C ALA A 525 -4.99 -20.21 -4.87
N ARG A 526 -6.05 -19.40 -4.83
CA ARG A 526 -7.41 -19.82 -5.13
C ARG A 526 -8.06 -18.77 -6.00
N ALA A 527 -8.74 -19.21 -7.05
CA ALA A 527 -9.59 -18.37 -7.86
C ALA A 527 -11.05 -18.74 -7.60
N TRP A 528 -11.93 -17.75 -7.73
CA TRP A 528 -13.38 -17.93 -7.77
C TRP A 528 -13.87 -17.37 -9.09
N VAL A 529 -14.31 -18.28 -9.95
CA VAL A 529 -14.72 -18.03 -11.34
C VAL A 529 -16.23 -18.11 -11.49
N TRP A 530 -16.83 -17.30 -12.34
CA TRP A 530 -18.28 -17.21 -12.47
C TRP A 530 -18.86 -18.29 -13.39
N GLY A 531 -19.62 -19.24 -12.82
CA GLY A 531 -20.26 -20.32 -13.57
C GLY A 531 -21.60 -19.94 -14.24
N GLY A 532 -21.99 -18.67 -14.23
CA GLY A 532 -23.28 -18.18 -14.76
C GLY A 532 -24.41 -18.08 -13.73
N ASP A 533 -24.47 -18.99 -12.76
CA ASP A 533 -25.45 -18.96 -11.66
C ASP A 533 -24.78 -18.82 -10.26
N ASP A 534 -23.55 -19.31 -10.11
CA ASP A 534 -22.81 -19.33 -8.85
C ASP A 534 -21.30 -19.35 -9.12
N PHE A 535 -20.49 -18.98 -8.12
CA PHE A 535 -19.05 -19.03 -8.22
C PHE A 535 -18.50 -20.44 -8.00
N MET A 536 -17.58 -20.84 -8.88
CA MET A 536 -16.80 -22.06 -8.75
C MET A 536 -15.41 -21.74 -8.23
N ARG A 537 -14.88 -22.58 -7.35
CA ARG A 537 -13.51 -22.41 -6.85
C ARG A 537 -12.53 -23.25 -7.65
N LEU A 538 -11.52 -22.60 -8.22
CA LEU A 538 -10.34 -23.26 -8.78
C LEU A 538 -9.21 -23.28 -7.74
N GLU A 539 -8.50 -24.40 -7.67
CA GLU A 539 -7.30 -24.53 -6.85
C GLU A 539 -6.10 -24.15 -7.72
N GLY A 540 -5.33 -23.16 -7.26
CA GLY A 540 -4.20 -22.63 -8.00
C GLY A 540 -2.86 -23.27 -7.63
N PRO A 541 -1.74 -22.72 -8.14
CA PRO A 541 -0.41 -23.19 -7.77
C PRO A 541 -0.17 -23.13 -6.27
N ALA A 542 0.72 -24.01 -5.81
CA ALA A 542 1.20 -24.05 -4.45
C ALA A 542 2.03 -22.79 -4.10
N TRP A 543 1.65 -22.12 -3.02
CA TRP A 543 2.35 -21.03 -2.33
C TRP A 543 3.09 -21.55 -1.08
N THR A 544 3.83 -22.67 -1.18
CA THR A 544 4.19 -23.52 -0.01
C THR A 544 5.61 -23.50 0.50
N SER A 545 6.57 -22.97 -0.23
CA SER A 545 7.98 -23.10 0.17
C SER A 545 8.49 -21.80 0.80
N VAL A 546 9.18 -21.95 1.93
CA VAL A 546 9.85 -20.89 2.71
C VAL A 546 10.94 -20.19 1.90
N ASP A 547 11.41 -20.84 0.84
CA ASP A 547 12.40 -20.33 -0.11
C ASP A 547 11.75 -19.80 -1.41
N GLU A 548 10.50 -20.22 -1.72
CA GLU A 548 9.80 -19.82 -2.94
C GLU A 548 8.99 -18.52 -2.71
N TRP A 549 8.05 -18.46 -1.75
CA TRP A 549 7.21 -17.27 -1.53
C TRP A 549 6.87 -17.04 -0.04
N PRO A 550 7.83 -16.56 0.77
CA PRO A 550 7.63 -16.35 2.21
C PRO A 550 6.56 -15.30 2.52
N ASN A 551 6.02 -15.39 3.74
CA ASN A 551 5.00 -14.48 4.31
C ASN A 551 5.49 -13.04 4.55
N SER A 552 6.57 -12.60 3.90
CA SER A 552 7.05 -11.22 3.99
C SER A 552 6.15 -10.28 3.20
N ALA A 553 5.86 -9.11 3.74
CA ALA A 553 5.01 -8.11 3.11
C ALA A 553 5.45 -7.80 1.66
N GLY A 554 6.75 -7.60 1.42
CA GLY A 554 7.30 -7.32 0.08
C GLY A 554 7.17 -8.43 -0.97
N ARG A 555 6.69 -9.62 -0.60
CA ARG A 555 6.37 -10.71 -1.55
C ARG A 555 4.87 -10.88 -1.72
N ILE A 556 4.13 -10.87 -0.61
CA ILE A 556 2.67 -10.87 -0.61
C ILE A 556 2.14 -9.71 -1.48
N ASN A 557 2.72 -8.52 -1.31
CA ASN A 557 2.34 -7.31 -2.04
C ASN A 557 2.82 -7.31 -3.50
N SER A 558 3.67 -8.25 -3.91
CA SER A 558 4.16 -8.37 -5.29
C SER A 558 3.28 -9.26 -6.18
N MET A 559 2.29 -9.96 -5.62
CA MET A 559 1.36 -10.79 -6.41
C MET A 559 0.63 -9.94 -7.46
N ARG A 560 0.62 -10.40 -8.71
CA ARG A 560 -0.08 -9.79 -9.86
C ARG A 560 -0.81 -10.87 -10.65
N LEU A 561 -1.82 -10.44 -11.41
CA LEU A 561 -2.41 -11.19 -12.50
C LEU A 561 -2.09 -10.42 -13.78
N ALA A 562 -1.62 -11.13 -14.80
CA ALA A 562 -1.03 -10.53 -15.99
C ALA A 562 -0.96 -11.57 -17.12
N ASP A 563 -1.52 -11.32 -18.30
CA ASP A 563 -1.31 -12.17 -19.48
C ASP A 563 0.10 -11.94 -20.04
N VAL A 564 1.08 -12.72 -19.59
CA VAL A 564 2.49 -12.51 -19.98
C VAL A 564 2.90 -13.36 -21.17
N ASP A 565 2.10 -14.36 -21.54
CA ASP A 565 2.37 -15.20 -22.72
C ASP A 565 1.48 -14.89 -23.93
N GLY A 566 0.46 -14.06 -23.74
CA GLY A 566 -0.46 -13.57 -24.75
C GLY A 566 -1.54 -14.58 -25.12
N ASP A 567 -1.85 -15.56 -24.26
CA ASP A 567 -2.86 -16.59 -24.53
C ASP A 567 -4.30 -16.14 -24.22
N GLY A 568 -4.47 -14.95 -23.65
CA GLY A 568 -5.76 -14.38 -23.26
C GLY A 568 -6.21 -14.78 -21.85
N ARG A 569 -5.35 -15.44 -21.06
CA ARG A 569 -5.56 -15.73 -19.64
C ARG A 569 -4.55 -14.93 -18.84
N GLU A 570 -4.97 -14.42 -17.70
CA GLU A 570 -4.08 -13.75 -16.77
C GLU A 570 -3.30 -14.75 -15.92
N ASP A 571 -1.97 -14.63 -15.98
CA ASP A 571 -1.04 -15.47 -15.25
C ASP A 571 -0.82 -14.96 -13.83
N ILE A 572 -0.69 -15.88 -12.88
CA ILE A 572 -0.34 -15.50 -11.51
C ILE A 572 1.17 -15.27 -11.38
N CYS A 573 1.54 -14.02 -11.19
CA CYS A 573 2.92 -13.55 -11.15
C CYS A 573 3.33 -12.97 -9.80
N GLY A 574 4.64 -12.90 -9.56
CA GLY A 574 5.23 -12.06 -8.52
C GLY A 574 6.62 -12.52 -8.07
N ARG A 575 7.09 -11.96 -6.95
CA ARG A 575 8.47 -12.18 -6.49
C ARG A 575 8.66 -13.48 -5.74
N ASP A 576 9.63 -14.25 -6.21
CA ASP A 576 10.08 -15.48 -5.58
C ASP A 576 11.52 -15.38 -5.03
N GLY A 577 12.08 -16.52 -4.57
CA GLY A 577 13.42 -16.58 -4.00
C GLY A 577 14.52 -16.16 -4.97
N ASP A 578 14.29 -16.42 -6.25
CA ASP A 578 15.24 -16.38 -7.36
C ASP A 578 14.95 -15.25 -8.36
N GLY A 579 13.85 -14.49 -8.20
CA GLY A 579 13.53 -13.29 -8.98
C GLY A 579 12.03 -13.07 -9.13
N TRP A 580 11.59 -12.94 -10.38
CA TRP A 580 10.18 -12.85 -10.77
C TRP A 580 9.71 -14.18 -11.36
N ARG A 581 8.53 -14.63 -10.98
CA ARG A 581 7.94 -15.89 -11.46
C ARG A 581 6.48 -15.70 -11.81
N CYS A 582 6.07 -16.25 -12.95
CA CYS A 582 4.68 -16.35 -13.40
C CYS A 582 4.32 -17.81 -13.64
N SER A 583 3.17 -18.26 -13.13
CA SER A 583 2.58 -19.55 -13.49
C SER A 583 1.57 -19.32 -14.61
N LEU A 584 1.84 -19.91 -15.79
CA LEU A 584 1.10 -19.66 -17.04
C LEU A 584 -0.24 -20.39 -17.13
N ASP A 585 -0.51 -21.28 -16.18
CA ASP A 585 -1.79 -21.95 -16.09
C ASP A 585 -2.17 -21.99 -14.61
N PHE A 586 -3.34 -21.45 -14.30
CA PHE A 586 -3.75 -21.29 -12.91
C PHE A 586 -3.95 -22.64 -12.22
N GLU A 587 -4.66 -23.59 -12.83
CA GLU A 587 -5.01 -24.86 -12.17
C GLU A 587 -3.82 -25.81 -11.99
N SER A 588 -3.00 -25.97 -13.02
CA SER A 588 -1.84 -26.85 -12.98
C SER A 588 -0.62 -26.19 -12.33
N GLY A 589 -0.56 -24.85 -12.35
CA GLY A 589 0.56 -24.06 -11.87
C GLY A 589 1.80 -24.10 -12.77
N GLU A 590 1.71 -24.75 -13.93
CA GLU A 590 2.81 -25.03 -14.86
C GLU A 590 2.35 -24.88 -16.33
N PRO A 591 3.23 -24.47 -17.25
CA PRO A 591 4.63 -24.10 -17.04
C PRO A 591 4.79 -22.79 -16.26
N TYR A 592 5.99 -22.52 -15.75
CA TYR A 592 6.33 -21.20 -15.21
C TYR A 592 7.35 -20.47 -16.08
N LEU A 593 7.16 -19.16 -16.19
CA LEU A 593 8.18 -18.23 -16.65
C LEU A 593 8.95 -17.68 -15.45
N THR A 594 10.25 -17.53 -15.62
CA THR A 594 11.14 -16.96 -14.60
C THR A 594 11.95 -15.82 -15.20
N GLY A 595 12.13 -14.76 -14.42
CA GLY A 595 13.02 -13.65 -14.70
C GLY A 595 14.04 -13.53 -13.57
N ASP A 596 15.31 -13.33 -13.91
CA ASP A 596 16.41 -13.16 -12.96
C ASP A 596 16.54 -11.72 -12.42
N PHE A 597 15.46 -10.95 -12.51
CA PHE A 597 15.32 -9.59 -12.02
C PHE A 597 14.40 -9.54 -10.78
N LEU A 598 14.37 -8.39 -10.09
CA LEU A 598 13.63 -8.19 -8.84
C LEU A 598 14.06 -9.16 -7.72
N VAL A 599 15.29 -9.69 -7.82
CA VAL A 599 15.90 -10.53 -6.79
C VAL A 599 16.11 -9.75 -5.50
N ARG A 600 16.41 -10.46 -4.41
CA ARG A 600 16.58 -9.83 -3.08
C ARG A 600 17.61 -8.69 -3.06
N ASP A 601 18.66 -8.77 -3.88
CA ASP A 601 19.70 -7.72 -3.93
C ASP A 601 19.23 -6.46 -4.70
N ASP A 602 18.32 -6.65 -5.66
CA ASP A 602 17.71 -5.58 -6.48
C ASP A 602 16.61 -4.84 -5.71
N VAL A 603 15.79 -5.59 -4.97
CA VAL A 603 14.63 -5.11 -4.21
C VAL A 603 14.87 -5.40 -2.73
N GLN A 604 15.46 -4.42 -2.03
CA GLN A 604 15.75 -4.50 -0.59
C GLN A 604 14.46 -4.65 0.22
N ASP A 605 14.63 -4.93 1.52
CA ASP A 605 13.59 -4.92 2.55
C ASP A 605 13.03 -3.48 2.81
N HIS A 606 12.77 -2.67 1.77
CA HIS A 606 12.12 -1.35 1.83
C HIS A 606 10.93 -1.22 0.85
N PRO A 607 9.74 -0.72 1.29
CA PRO A 607 8.51 -0.60 0.49
C PRO A 607 8.65 -0.05 -0.91
N ARG A 608 9.39 1.06 -1.07
CA ARG A 608 9.68 1.73 -2.34
C ARG A 608 10.03 0.84 -3.54
N PHE A 609 10.56 -0.36 -3.32
CA PHE A 609 10.96 -1.26 -4.39
C PHE A 609 9.88 -2.28 -4.76
N TRP A 610 9.08 -2.76 -3.80
CA TRP A 610 8.00 -3.72 -4.11
C TRP A 610 6.65 -3.06 -4.33
N SER A 611 6.38 -1.93 -3.68
CA SER A 611 5.12 -1.21 -3.84
C SER A 611 5.02 -0.45 -5.17
N THR A 612 6.13 -0.34 -5.89
CA THR A 612 6.25 0.28 -7.22
C THR A 612 6.24 -0.72 -8.37
N ILE A 613 6.14 -2.03 -8.08
CA ILE A 613 6.04 -3.05 -9.12
C ILE A 613 4.69 -2.92 -9.83
N GLN A 614 4.71 -2.53 -11.09
CA GLN A 614 3.59 -2.44 -12.01
C GLN A 614 3.66 -3.64 -12.97
N SER A 615 2.54 -4.36 -13.07
CA SER A 615 2.31 -5.43 -14.05
C SER A 615 0.83 -5.78 -13.96
N GLY A 616 0.12 -5.60 -15.06
CA GLY A 616 -1.32 -5.83 -15.19
C GLY A 616 -1.98 -4.75 -16.03
N GLY A 617 -3.31 -4.75 -16.02
CA GLY A 617 -4.12 -3.89 -16.89
C GLY A 617 -4.61 -4.67 -18.11
N SER A 618 -5.65 -4.14 -18.77
CA SER A 618 -6.23 -4.79 -19.94
C SER A 618 -5.23 -4.74 -21.10
N SER A 619 -5.12 -5.84 -21.84
CA SER A 619 -4.33 -5.97 -23.06
C SER A 619 -4.87 -5.14 -24.24
N CYS A 620 -5.90 -4.32 -23.98
CA CYS A 620 -6.53 -3.42 -24.93
C CYS A 620 -5.58 -2.27 -25.26
N SER A 621 -4.73 -2.54 -26.23
CA SER A 621 -3.62 -1.68 -26.65
C SER A 621 -3.93 -0.93 -27.93
N ARG A 622 -5.12 -1.11 -28.53
CA ARG A 622 -5.36 -0.62 -29.90
C ARG A 622 -6.60 0.25 -30.02
N ARG A 623 -6.41 1.40 -30.69
CA ARG A 623 -7.49 2.27 -31.18
C ARG A 623 -8.37 1.66 -32.27
N ALA A 624 -8.01 0.46 -32.77
CA ALA A 624 -8.72 -0.25 -33.83
C ALA A 624 -8.58 -1.76 -33.59
N GLU A 625 -9.71 -2.46 -33.63
CA GLU A 625 -9.83 -3.91 -33.54
C GLU A 625 -8.97 -4.62 -34.58
N GLU A 626 -8.18 -5.63 -34.17
CA GLU A 626 -7.73 -6.67 -35.08
C GLU A 626 -8.73 -7.83 -35.05
N CYS A 627 -9.01 -8.42 -36.23
CA CYS A 627 -9.92 -9.55 -36.37
C CYS A 627 -9.30 -10.86 -35.84
N ASN A 628 -9.09 -10.95 -34.54
CA ASN A 628 -8.35 -12.02 -33.87
C ASN A 628 -9.19 -12.74 -32.81
N GLY A 629 -10.45 -12.35 -32.62
CA GLY A 629 -11.37 -12.90 -31.64
C GLY A 629 -11.22 -12.30 -30.24
N ARG A 630 -10.53 -11.17 -30.11
CA ARG A 630 -10.35 -10.40 -28.88
C ARG A 630 -10.97 -9.01 -29.07
N ASP A 631 -11.32 -8.38 -27.95
CA ASP A 631 -11.71 -6.98 -27.89
C ASP A 631 -10.42 -6.18 -27.65
N ASP A 632 -9.75 -5.77 -28.73
CA ASP A 632 -8.43 -5.15 -28.67
C ASP A 632 -8.49 -3.66 -28.27
N ASN A 633 -9.67 -3.04 -28.34
CA ASN A 633 -9.93 -1.64 -28.02
C ASN A 633 -10.71 -1.45 -26.71
N CYS A 634 -11.16 -2.53 -26.06
CA CYS A 634 -11.91 -2.54 -24.80
C CYS A 634 -13.24 -1.77 -24.87
N ASP A 635 -13.89 -1.68 -26.03
CA ASP A 635 -15.20 -1.03 -26.16
C ASP A 635 -16.38 -1.98 -25.88
N GLY A 636 -16.09 -3.23 -25.54
CA GLY A 636 -17.07 -4.28 -25.26
C GLY A 636 -17.53 -5.02 -26.52
N VAL A 637 -16.93 -4.76 -27.68
CA VAL A 637 -17.32 -5.37 -28.97
C VAL A 637 -16.12 -6.02 -29.67
N VAL A 638 -15.96 -7.33 -29.44
CA VAL A 638 -14.96 -8.17 -30.13
C VAL A 638 -15.06 -8.05 -31.65
N ASP A 639 -13.91 -7.77 -32.28
CA ASP A 639 -13.72 -7.79 -33.75
C ASP A 639 -14.68 -6.84 -34.51
N GLU A 640 -15.02 -5.67 -33.95
CA GLU A 640 -15.89 -4.73 -34.66
C GLU A 640 -15.26 -4.15 -35.94
N GLY A 641 -16.06 -4.07 -37.01
CA GLY A 641 -15.58 -3.59 -38.31
C GLY A 641 -14.82 -4.62 -39.15
N CYS A 642 -14.71 -5.87 -38.67
CA CYS A 642 -14.18 -6.99 -39.45
C CYS A 642 -15.10 -7.34 -40.63
N ALA A 643 -14.54 -7.45 -41.83
CA ALA A 643 -15.29 -7.93 -42.99
C ALA A 643 -15.56 -9.44 -42.82
N ASP A 644 -16.80 -9.87 -43.06
CA ASP A 644 -17.21 -11.29 -43.03
C ASP A 644 -16.27 -12.17 -43.87
N GLY A 645 -15.26 -12.79 -43.24
CA GLY A 645 -14.33 -13.71 -43.92
C GLY A 645 -12.89 -13.77 -43.42
N ASP A 646 -12.41 -12.81 -42.62
CA ASP A 646 -11.01 -12.76 -42.16
C ASP A 646 -10.79 -13.38 -40.76
N GLY A 647 -11.62 -14.34 -40.36
CA GLY A 647 -11.36 -15.17 -39.19
C GLY A 647 -10.10 -16.02 -39.41
N GLY A 648 -9.01 -15.68 -38.72
CA GLY A 648 -7.75 -16.42 -38.70
C GLY A 648 -7.94 -17.87 -38.26
N GLY A 649 -8.09 -18.77 -39.22
CA GLY A 649 -8.22 -20.20 -38.97
C GLY A 649 -6.94 -20.79 -38.37
N VAL A 650 -6.98 -21.15 -37.09
CA VAL A 650 -5.98 -22.00 -36.44
C VAL A 650 -6.11 -23.41 -37.02
N GLY A 651 -5.24 -23.75 -37.95
CA GLY A 651 -5.20 -25.06 -38.60
C GLY A 651 -4.57 -26.13 -37.70
N GLY A 652 -5.39 -26.99 -37.10
CA GLY A 652 -4.99 -28.31 -36.59
C GLY A 652 -5.59 -29.42 -37.45
N PRO A 653 -4.84 -30.44 -37.90
CA PRO A 653 -5.36 -31.46 -38.80
C PRO A 653 -6.08 -32.55 -38.01
N ASP A 654 -7.31 -32.88 -38.40
CA ASP A 654 -7.71 -34.27 -38.66
C ASP A 654 -9.20 -34.41 -39.06
N GLY A 655 -9.41 -34.88 -40.30
CA GLY A 655 -10.34 -35.97 -40.62
C GLY A 655 -11.85 -35.73 -40.58
N GLY A 656 -12.49 -35.60 -41.76
CA GLY A 656 -13.93 -35.87 -41.87
C GLY A 656 -14.59 -35.49 -43.18
N ILE A 657 -14.42 -36.31 -44.21
CA ILE A 657 -15.10 -36.23 -45.51
C ILE A 657 -16.63 -36.31 -45.36
N ALA A 658 -17.38 -35.38 -45.96
CA ALA A 658 -18.70 -35.66 -46.53
C ALA A 658 -19.01 -34.72 -47.71
N ALA A 659 -19.29 -35.34 -48.85
CA ALA A 659 -19.54 -34.73 -50.14
C ALA A 659 -20.96 -34.14 -50.27
N GLY A 660 -21.10 -33.16 -51.17
CA GLY A 660 -22.38 -32.66 -51.65
C GLY A 660 -22.23 -31.71 -52.83
N ASP A 661 -22.14 -32.27 -54.04
CA ASP A 661 -22.20 -31.59 -55.35
C ASP A 661 -23.48 -30.73 -55.51
N ALA A 662 -23.35 -29.55 -56.15
CA ALA A 662 -24.23 -29.10 -57.24
C ALA A 662 -23.76 -27.77 -57.91
N GLY A 663 -23.15 -27.90 -59.09
CA GLY A 663 -23.51 -27.17 -60.32
C GLY A 663 -23.38 -25.63 -60.42
N GLY A 664 -22.39 -25.17 -61.23
CA GLY A 664 -22.45 -23.88 -61.96
C GLY A 664 -23.47 -23.90 -63.12
N PRO A 665 -23.42 -23.01 -64.15
CA PRO A 665 -22.41 -21.99 -64.55
C PRO A 665 -23.03 -20.57 -64.64
N GLY A 666 -22.42 -19.43 -65.00
CA GLY A 666 -21.20 -19.01 -65.70
C GLY A 666 -21.51 -17.68 -66.44
N MET A 667 -20.46 -16.99 -66.92
CA MET A 667 -20.41 -15.72 -67.71
C MET A 667 -20.29 -14.45 -66.83
N GLY A 668 -19.33 -13.52 -66.98
CA GLY A 668 -18.35 -13.25 -68.04
C GLY A 668 -18.33 -11.73 -68.29
N GLY A 669 -17.16 -11.08 -68.35
CA GLY A 669 -17.04 -9.68 -68.79
C GLY A 669 -15.89 -8.89 -68.17
N GLU A 670 -14.86 -8.66 -69.00
CA GLU A 670 -13.56 -8.02 -68.75
C GLU A 670 -13.60 -6.47 -69.04
N PRO A 671 -12.49 -5.69 -69.05
CA PRO A 671 -12.31 -4.49 -68.23
C PRO A 671 -12.13 -3.17 -69.03
N ALA A 672 -11.96 -2.03 -68.34
CA ALA A 672 -11.38 -0.80 -68.91
C ALA A 672 -10.69 0.08 -67.85
N GLU A 673 -9.44 0.46 -68.13
CA GLU A 673 -8.58 1.40 -67.38
C GLU A 673 -8.75 2.88 -67.86
N PRO A 674 -7.76 3.82 -67.70
CA PRO A 674 -7.70 4.83 -66.62
C PRO A 674 -7.54 6.28 -67.16
N LEU A 675 -7.68 7.35 -66.37
CA LEU A 675 -7.14 8.68 -66.74
C LEU A 675 -6.85 9.60 -65.54
N ASP A 676 -5.56 9.90 -65.37
CA ASP A 676 -4.87 11.20 -65.22
C ASP A 676 -5.49 12.38 -64.41
N GLY A 677 -4.68 12.88 -63.46
CA GLY A 677 -4.00 14.16 -63.67
C GLY A 677 -4.34 15.36 -62.76
N GLY A 678 -3.31 15.90 -62.09
CA GLY A 678 -3.10 17.36 -62.06
C GLY A 678 -2.96 18.08 -60.70
N CYS A 679 -1.74 18.49 -60.38
CA CYS A 679 -1.36 19.50 -59.38
C CYS A 679 -1.90 20.91 -59.69
N GLY A 680 -2.01 21.77 -58.66
CA GLY A 680 -2.08 23.23 -58.86
C GLY A 680 -2.21 24.10 -57.60
N CYS A 681 -1.10 24.65 -57.11
CA CYS A 681 -1.05 25.80 -56.19
C CYS A 681 -1.49 27.11 -56.88
N ARG A 682 -2.11 28.05 -56.15
CA ARG A 682 -1.86 29.50 -56.34
C ARG A 682 -2.32 30.39 -55.16
N VAL A 683 -1.46 31.38 -54.94
CA VAL A 683 -1.41 32.46 -53.94
C VAL A 683 -2.35 33.62 -54.27
N ALA A 684 -2.87 34.33 -53.26
CA ALA A 684 -3.09 35.79 -53.30
C ALA A 684 -3.26 36.42 -51.90
N ALA A 685 -2.29 37.24 -51.48
CA ALA A 685 -2.47 38.43 -50.63
C ALA A 685 -2.75 39.65 -51.56
N PRO A 686 -2.94 40.93 -51.13
CA PRO A 686 -2.67 41.53 -49.80
C PRO A 686 -3.67 42.64 -49.33
N GLY A 687 -3.44 43.20 -48.13
CA GLY A 687 -3.91 44.56 -47.79
C GLY A 687 -4.02 44.89 -46.29
N GLY A 688 -2.97 45.44 -45.68
CA GLY A 688 -3.09 46.41 -44.57
C GLY A 688 -3.34 47.84 -45.12
N PRO A 689 -3.24 48.95 -44.34
CA PRO A 689 -2.75 49.08 -42.95
C PRO A 689 -3.60 50.02 -42.04
N GLY A 690 -3.22 50.19 -40.77
CA GLY A 690 -3.71 51.30 -39.94
C GLY A 690 -3.18 51.29 -38.50
N ALA A 691 -2.35 52.26 -38.15
CA ALA A 691 -1.61 52.39 -36.90
C ALA A 691 -2.18 53.47 -35.94
N GLY A 692 -1.80 53.37 -34.66
CA GLY A 692 -1.79 54.47 -33.65
C GLY A 692 -3.06 54.62 -32.82
N ALA A 693 -3.09 55.08 -31.56
CA ALA A 693 -2.07 55.60 -30.66
C ALA A 693 -2.67 55.74 -29.23
N VAL A 694 -1.84 55.56 -28.19
CA VAL A 694 -1.65 56.38 -26.96
C VAL A 694 -2.85 56.97 -26.17
N GLY A 695 -2.84 56.71 -24.84
CA GLY A 695 -3.34 57.60 -23.76
C GLY A 695 -4.80 57.39 -23.35
N GLY A 696 -5.26 57.45 -22.10
CA GLY A 696 -4.72 57.82 -20.79
C GLY A 696 -5.90 58.16 -19.85
N LEU A 697 -5.66 58.01 -18.53
CA LEU A 697 -6.32 58.67 -17.38
C LEU A 697 -7.72 58.26 -16.82
N LEU A 698 -7.69 58.20 -15.47
CA LEU A 698 -8.68 58.62 -14.44
C LEU A 698 -9.87 57.67 -14.12
N VAL A 699 -9.86 57.04 -12.94
CA VAL A 699 -10.38 57.50 -11.62
C VAL A 699 -11.91 57.56 -11.56
N LEU A 700 -12.50 56.71 -10.71
CA LEU A 700 -13.56 57.14 -9.80
C LEU A 700 -13.68 56.22 -8.58
N ALA A 701 -13.57 56.85 -7.41
CA ALA A 701 -13.84 56.29 -6.10
C ALA A 701 -15.34 56.29 -5.81
N GLY A 702 -15.79 55.36 -4.96
CA GLY A 702 -17.15 55.32 -4.43
C GLY A 702 -17.19 54.64 -3.06
N LEU A 703 -16.78 55.37 -2.02
CA LEU A 703 -17.05 55.05 -0.61
C LEU A 703 -18.56 55.15 -0.34
N ILE A 704 -19.19 54.15 0.31
CA ILE A 704 -20.21 54.40 1.34
C ILE A 704 -20.00 53.46 2.54
N LEU A 705 -19.90 54.12 3.69
CA LEU A 705 -19.64 53.66 5.05
C LEU A 705 -20.95 53.40 5.81
N ARG A 706 -20.86 52.52 6.83
CA ARG A 706 -21.51 52.58 8.17
C ARG A 706 -23.02 52.21 8.24
N ARG A 707 -23.55 51.60 9.31
CA ARG A 707 -23.10 51.41 10.71
C ARG A 707 -24.04 50.42 11.44
N ARG A 708 -23.41 49.52 12.22
CA ARG A 708 -23.56 49.27 13.69
C ARG A 708 -24.90 48.91 14.37
N ARG A 709 -24.67 48.02 15.36
CA ARG A 709 -25.22 47.84 16.73
C ARG A 709 -26.29 46.76 16.83
N ARG A 710 -26.22 45.82 17.78
CA ARG A 710 -25.55 45.82 19.10
C ARG A 710 -24.62 44.65 19.31
#